data_AF-A0AAW2ARY3-F1
#
_entry.id   AF-A0AAW2ARY3-F1
#
_cell.length_a   1.000
_cell.length_b   1.000
_cell.length_c   1.000
_cell.angle_alpha   90.00
_cell.angle_beta   90.00
_cell.angle_gamma   90.00
#
_symmetry.space_group_name_H-M   'P 1'
#
loop_
_entity.id
_entity.type
_entity.pdbx_description
1 polymer ?
#
loop_
_entity_poly.entity_id
_entity_poly.type
_entity_poly.pdbx_seq_one_letter_code
_entity_poly.pdbx_strand_id
1 'polypeptide(L)'
;MKIMENVKNTINRATDNSYEASMIQDIISKINQMDKVSRKKTTIGFFGKSGEGKSSLLNAVLGKMDLLPSGCFGACTAVVTRVEANLENSKYIAEIELFSKEEREKELEDLFSVLPDKDRSHELFDIAVEKITALFGAGAEKKTLEELKKDDKFAETETLLSTSKKISKRRVSEFTDVVASYIQHSESSQGDWYWPLVKSVTIKIPGCHELLKHIVLVDIPGTGDCSKIRDDKWKSTLKECSIVWIVSDINRAITDKDPWGILKHCTTELGPGGECKRINFICTKTDDINLTAYVRSARLTTDQLTGDKEKVCILHRNEHAKKRVKEKFEQSHIKKIFRTDHDFLVFTVSSKSFFDPECNLENSETEIAKLQDDLRIINEDITRELTRDYVNEAKGVLSLIQSVQSNTDKETVKMKDEVCMEFEESLMKALNKLDSRFNTIYSVLEQCLSKGVEKSVELCVASTKAMIVPGFNKTLGALCRNGGCFFSKSRNELLDLNKALTENLHECLEEDFKQIFPVSGQTGKSVQEQIDKFSITQRDSAYFRSPTLNHIQKFIKTEETKLKASLNREVIDKKKAIFSSIQKTIKNEMASCYEQAAAITGPGSVKKMQELIITTVDEKKQDMFNKAKNKVLKKFKKLKRYIKNELESKLKMSIKLALSQSRKITLMDVSREIEELESLSEQ
;
A
#
# COMPACT_ATOMS: atom_id res chain seq x y z
N MET A 1 5.29 4.38 -29.14
CA MET A 1 6.18 5.52 -28.83
C MET A 1 6.73 6.19 -30.09
N LYS A 2 7.61 5.56 -30.88
CA LYS A 2 8.19 6.18 -32.11
C LYS A 2 7.14 6.76 -33.09
N ILE A 3 6.05 6.04 -33.34
CA ILE A 3 4.93 6.50 -34.19
C ILE A 3 4.37 7.84 -33.69
N MET A 4 4.02 7.92 -32.40
CA MET A 4 3.45 9.13 -31.80
C MET A 4 4.44 10.31 -31.78
N GLU A 5 5.75 10.03 -31.64
CA GLU A 5 6.79 11.06 -31.69
C GLU A 5 6.96 11.64 -33.10
N ASN A 6 6.88 10.79 -34.13
CA ASN A 6 6.86 11.24 -35.52
C ASN A 6 5.63 12.11 -35.81
N VAL A 7 4.45 11.67 -35.38
CA VAL A 7 3.19 12.42 -35.52
C VAL A 7 3.30 13.78 -34.83
N LYS A 8 3.82 13.82 -33.60
CA LYS A 8 4.07 15.07 -32.86
C LYS A 8 5.01 16.01 -33.62
N ASN A 9 6.12 15.51 -34.14
CA ASN A 9 7.09 16.31 -34.88
C ASN A 9 6.49 16.88 -36.17
N THR A 10 5.65 16.12 -36.88
CA THR A 10 4.96 16.59 -38.07
C THR A 10 3.92 17.68 -37.74
N ILE A 11 3.13 17.48 -36.69
CA ILE A 11 2.14 18.47 -36.23
C ILE A 11 2.81 19.78 -35.81
N ASN A 12 3.94 19.70 -35.08
CA ASN A 12 4.72 20.88 -34.67
C ASN A 12 5.24 21.68 -35.88
N ARG A 13 5.66 21.02 -36.96
CA ARG A 13 6.10 21.70 -38.19
C ARG A 13 4.95 22.40 -38.93
N ALA A 14 3.72 21.90 -38.78
CA ALA A 14 2.54 22.49 -39.41
C ALA A 14 1.99 23.71 -38.63
N THR A 15 2.42 23.92 -37.38
CA THR A 15 1.84 24.95 -36.48
C THR A 15 2.43 26.35 -36.66
N ASP A 16 3.57 26.49 -37.34
CA ASP A 16 4.25 27.78 -37.55
C ASP A 16 3.45 28.78 -38.43
N ASN A 17 2.30 28.37 -39.01
CA ASN A 17 1.58 29.14 -40.04
C ASN A 17 0.06 29.34 -39.81
N SER A 18 -0.55 29.10 -38.63
CA SER A 18 -2.02 29.27 -38.50
C SER A 18 -2.56 29.85 -37.18
N TYR A 19 -3.70 30.54 -37.28
CA TYR A 19 -4.48 31.16 -36.19
C TYR A 19 -5.33 30.16 -35.36
N GLU A 20 -5.35 28.86 -35.69
CA GLU A 20 -6.12 27.81 -34.98
C GLU A 20 -5.28 27.06 -33.93
N ALA A 21 -4.40 27.78 -33.22
CA ALA A 21 -3.39 27.24 -32.30
C ALA A 21 -3.96 26.40 -31.14
N SER A 22 -5.19 26.65 -30.66
CA SER A 22 -5.70 26.00 -29.45
C SER A 22 -5.96 24.50 -29.60
N MET A 23 -6.58 24.04 -30.70
CA MET A 23 -6.89 22.62 -30.91
C MET A 23 -5.61 21.79 -31.11
N ILE A 24 -4.65 22.33 -31.86
CA ILE A 24 -3.35 21.66 -32.07
C ILE A 24 -2.57 21.57 -30.76
N GLN A 25 -2.59 22.63 -29.95
CA GLN A 25 -2.00 22.61 -28.60
C GLN A 25 -2.68 21.58 -27.69
N ASP A 26 -4.00 21.38 -27.79
CA ASP A 26 -4.72 20.34 -27.04
C ASP A 26 -4.30 18.93 -27.48
N ILE A 27 -4.11 18.68 -28.79
CA ILE A 27 -3.61 17.41 -29.32
C ILE A 27 -2.17 17.16 -28.86
N ILE A 28 -1.28 18.15 -28.98
CA ILE A 28 0.11 18.05 -28.51
C ILE A 28 0.15 17.82 -26.99
N SER A 29 -0.70 18.52 -26.24
CA SER A 29 -0.84 18.34 -24.79
C SER A 29 -1.26 16.91 -24.45
N LYS A 30 -2.23 16.33 -25.18
CA LYS A 30 -2.62 14.93 -25.03
C LYS A 30 -1.47 13.98 -25.34
N ILE A 31 -0.75 14.16 -26.45
CA ILE A 31 0.42 13.33 -26.80
C ILE A 31 1.48 13.41 -25.69
N ASN A 32 1.76 14.60 -25.17
CA ASN A 32 2.73 14.80 -24.09
C ASN A 32 2.28 14.19 -22.75
N GLN A 33 0.97 14.01 -22.54
CA GLN A 33 0.42 13.40 -21.34
C GLN A 33 0.43 11.87 -21.40
N MET A 34 0.47 11.26 -22.60
CA MET A 34 0.51 9.81 -22.80
C MET A 34 1.74 9.17 -22.11
N ASP A 35 2.90 9.82 -22.20
CA ASP A 35 4.15 9.32 -21.60
C ASP A 35 4.27 9.62 -20.09
N LYS A 36 3.38 10.48 -19.56
CA LYS A 36 3.43 10.96 -18.16
C LYS A 36 2.48 10.22 -17.22
N VAL A 37 1.83 9.14 -17.66
CA VAL A 37 0.93 8.36 -16.80
C VAL A 37 1.76 7.59 -15.77
N SER A 38 2.17 8.27 -14.70
CA SER A 38 2.82 7.68 -13.54
C SER A 38 1.80 6.85 -12.76
N ARG A 39 1.71 5.56 -13.08
CA ARG A 39 0.97 4.61 -12.27
C ARG A 39 1.72 4.37 -10.97
N LYS A 40 1.00 4.38 -9.83
CA LYS A 40 1.53 3.94 -8.54
C LYS A 40 2.06 2.51 -8.70
N LYS A 41 3.33 2.30 -8.36
CA LYS A 41 3.95 0.96 -8.40
C LYS A 41 3.24 0.02 -7.42
N THR A 42 3.24 -1.27 -7.76
CA THR A 42 2.72 -2.32 -6.90
C THR A 42 3.66 -2.53 -5.73
N THR A 43 3.16 -2.39 -4.51
CA THR A 43 3.95 -2.54 -3.29
C THR A 43 3.79 -3.94 -2.72
N ILE A 44 4.92 -4.61 -2.43
CA ILE A 44 4.98 -5.92 -1.77
C ILE A 44 5.66 -5.75 -0.41
N GLY A 45 4.91 -5.91 0.68
CA GLY A 45 5.44 -5.76 2.04
C GLY A 45 5.85 -7.10 2.66
N PHE A 46 7.04 -7.14 3.28
CA PHE A 46 7.58 -8.30 3.99
C PHE A 46 7.32 -8.14 5.49
N PHE A 47 6.53 -9.04 6.07
CA PHE A 47 6.11 -9.00 7.46
C PHE A 47 6.53 -10.27 8.19
N GLY A 48 6.92 -10.15 9.45
CA GLY A 48 7.37 -11.27 10.24
C GLY A 48 8.18 -10.78 11.43
N LYS A 49 8.33 -11.64 12.43
CA LYS A 49 9.10 -11.32 13.64
C LYS A 49 10.56 -11.01 13.30
N SER A 50 11.24 -10.31 14.19
CA SER A 50 12.68 -10.14 14.12
C SER A 50 13.39 -11.50 14.13
N GLY A 51 14.41 -11.70 13.29
CA GLY A 51 15.13 -12.98 13.17
C GLY A 51 14.48 -14.06 12.29
N GLU A 52 13.33 -13.79 11.66
CA GLU A 52 12.66 -14.74 10.73
C GLU A 52 13.29 -14.76 9.32
N GLY A 53 14.30 -13.93 9.05
CA GLY A 53 15.04 -13.94 7.77
C GLY A 53 14.45 -13.06 6.66
N LYS A 54 13.67 -12.02 6.99
CA LYS A 54 13.06 -11.09 6.00
C LYS A 54 14.07 -10.44 5.06
N SER A 55 15.11 -9.82 5.61
CA SER A 55 16.13 -9.11 4.83
C SER A 55 17.01 -10.07 4.03
N SER A 56 17.33 -11.25 4.59
CA SER A 56 18.02 -12.34 3.87
C SER A 56 17.20 -12.87 2.69
N LEU A 57 15.89 -13.03 2.87
CA LEU A 57 14.97 -13.41 1.80
C LEU A 57 14.92 -12.35 0.70
N LEU A 58 14.84 -11.07 1.06
CA LEU A 58 14.85 -9.98 0.09
C LEU A 58 16.15 -9.97 -0.73
N ASN A 59 17.30 -10.13 -0.07
CA ASN A 59 18.61 -10.24 -0.73
C ASN A 59 18.62 -11.41 -1.74
N ALA A 60 18.14 -12.59 -1.33
CA ALA A 60 18.05 -13.79 -2.18
C ALA A 60 17.14 -13.59 -3.39
N VAL A 61 15.94 -13.04 -3.19
CA VAL A 61 14.99 -12.76 -4.28
C VAL A 61 15.57 -11.78 -5.30
N LEU A 62 16.37 -10.81 -4.86
CA LEU A 62 17.05 -9.87 -5.75
C LEU A 62 18.35 -10.42 -6.37
N GLY A 63 18.83 -11.58 -5.93
CA GLY A 63 20.12 -12.13 -6.34
C GLY A 63 21.31 -11.23 -5.96
N LYS A 64 21.16 -10.43 -4.89
CA LYS A 64 22.19 -9.49 -4.39
C LYS A 64 22.47 -9.80 -2.93
N MET A 65 23.55 -10.53 -2.69
CA MET A 65 24.06 -10.77 -1.34
C MET A 65 24.43 -9.42 -0.68
N ASP A 66 24.18 -9.30 0.62
CA ASP A 66 24.54 -8.15 1.47
C ASP A 66 24.00 -6.77 1.03
N LEU A 67 22.91 -6.72 0.26
CA LEU A 67 22.25 -5.45 -0.07
C LEU A 67 21.58 -4.83 1.16
N LEU A 68 20.76 -5.61 1.85
CA LEU A 68 20.23 -5.27 3.16
C LEU A 68 21.01 -6.00 4.26
N PRO A 69 21.22 -5.35 5.42
CA PRO A 69 21.90 -5.98 6.54
C PRO A 69 21.12 -7.20 7.04
N SER A 70 21.75 -8.37 7.02
CA SER A 70 21.23 -9.60 7.63
C SER A 70 22.12 -9.99 8.81
N GLY A 71 21.79 -9.47 10.00
CA GLY A 71 22.56 -9.74 11.22
C GLY A 71 22.27 -11.12 11.83
N CYS A 72 23.21 -11.59 12.66
CA CYS A 72 23.06 -12.80 13.48
C CYS A 72 22.51 -12.53 14.89
N PHE A 73 22.49 -11.27 15.33
CA PHE A 73 22.08 -10.85 16.67
C PHE A 73 21.11 -9.66 16.59
N GLY A 74 19.99 -9.76 17.30
CA GLY A 74 19.02 -8.66 17.44
C GLY A 74 18.27 -8.25 16.16
N ALA A 75 17.63 -7.08 16.22
CA ALA A 75 16.84 -6.49 15.14
C ALA A 75 17.69 -5.93 14.00
N CYS A 76 17.90 -6.70 12.93
CA CYS A 76 18.84 -6.30 11.87
C CYS A 76 18.41 -5.06 11.07
N THR A 77 17.10 -4.83 10.93
CA THR A 77 16.51 -3.69 10.21
C THR A 77 15.63 -2.88 11.15
N ALA A 78 16.05 -1.66 11.50
CA ALA A 78 15.34 -0.77 12.40
C ALA A 78 14.36 0.19 11.69
N VAL A 79 14.52 0.36 10.36
CA VAL A 79 13.79 1.35 9.54
C VAL A 79 13.07 0.68 8.38
N VAL A 80 11.86 1.16 8.06
CA VAL A 80 11.12 0.72 6.86
C VAL A 80 11.95 1.03 5.62
N THR A 81 12.33 -0.02 4.89
CA THR A 81 13.23 0.07 3.74
C THR A 81 12.50 -0.36 2.47
N ARG A 82 12.37 0.57 1.52
CA ARG A 82 11.76 0.35 0.20
C ARG A 82 12.85 0.05 -0.80
N VAL A 83 12.68 -0.97 -1.62
CA VAL A 83 13.63 -1.35 -2.67
C VAL A 83 12.92 -1.34 -4.03
N GLU A 84 13.48 -0.60 -4.97
CA GLU A 84 12.92 -0.46 -6.33
C GLU A 84 14.00 -0.45 -7.41
N ALA A 85 13.60 -0.63 -8.67
CA ALA A 85 14.53 -0.54 -9.79
C ALA A 85 15.01 0.90 -10.03
N ASN A 86 16.33 1.06 -10.18
CA ASN A 86 16.92 2.25 -10.79
C ASN A 86 16.81 2.13 -12.32
N LEU A 87 15.96 2.97 -12.91
CA LEU A 87 15.72 3.00 -14.35
C LEU A 87 16.56 4.06 -15.07
N GLU A 88 17.30 4.90 -14.35
CA GLU A 88 18.01 6.05 -14.92
C GLU A 88 19.49 5.75 -15.18
N ASN A 89 20.14 5.02 -14.29
CA ASN A 89 21.58 4.75 -14.38
C ASN A 89 21.98 3.45 -13.67
N SER A 90 23.25 3.08 -13.81
CA SER A 90 23.79 1.83 -13.27
C SER A 90 24.33 1.95 -11.83
N LYS A 91 23.88 2.93 -11.04
CA LYS A 91 24.34 3.15 -9.66
C LYS A 91 23.31 2.64 -8.63
N TYR A 92 23.80 2.29 -7.45
CA TYR A 92 22.99 2.12 -6.25
C TYR A 92 22.71 3.50 -5.66
N ILE A 93 21.45 3.78 -5.35
CA ILE A 93 21.03 5.06 -4.79
C ILE A 93 20.20 4.82 -3.53
N ALA A 94 20.50 5.51 -2.44
CA ALA A 94 19.64 5.55 -1.26
C ALA A 94 19.11 6.96 -1.08
N GLU A 95 17.80 7.09 -0.95
CA GLU A 95 17.10 8.31 -0.60
C GLU A 95 16.57 8.15 0.83
N ILE A 96 17.14 8.92 1.76
CA ILE A 96 16.84 8.83 3.19
C ILE A 96 15.84 9.92 3.56
N GLU A 97 14.66 9.51 4.00
CA GLU A 97 13.64 10.41 4.55
C GLU A 97 13.86 10.52 6.06
N LEU A 98 14.21 11.72 6.53
CA LEU A 98 14.37 12.02 7.95
C LEU A 98 13.07 12.61 8.52
N PHE A 99 12.89 12.54 9.84
CA PHE A 99 11.80 13.24 10.52
C PHE A 99 11.94 14.77 10.36
N SER A 100 10.81 15.49 10.36
CA SER A 100 10.84 16.97 10.36
C SER A 100 11.54 17.49 11.63
N LYS A 101 11.94 18.76 11.64
CA LYS A 101 12.60 19.34 12.81
C LYS A 101 11.74 19.20 14.07
N GLU A 102 10.45 19.49 13.95
CA GLU A 102 9.48 19.43 15.04
C GLU A 102 9.24 17.97 15.49
N GLU A 103 9.16 17.03 14.55
CA GLU A 103 9.03 15.60 14.85
C GLU A 103 10.28 15.05 15.57
N ARG A 104 11.47 15.51 15.18
CA ARG A 104 12.74 15.13 15.82
C ARG A 104 12.86 15.68 17.23
N GLU A 105 12.58 16.97 17.42
CA GLU A 105 12.60 17.61 18.74
C GLU A 105 11.66 16.89 19.70
N LYS A 106 10.44 16.60 19.24
CA LYS A 106 9.46 15.84 20.01
C LYS A 106 9.92 14.41 20.34
N GLU A 107 10.48 13.68 19.37
CA GLU A 107 10.99 12.33 19.62
C GLU A 107 12.13 12.34 20.64
N LEU A 108 13.04 13.31 20.55
CA LEU A 108 14.11 13.47 21.53
C LEU A 108 13.56 13.82 22.92
N GLU A 109 12.65 14.79 23.03
CA GLU A 109 11.97 15.12 24.28
C GLU A 109 11.29 13.91 24.91
N ASP A 110 10.57 13.11 24.10
CA ASP A 110 9.93 11.88 24.55
C ASP A 110 10.94 10.87 25.09
N LEU A 111 12.08 10.66 24.42
CA LEU A 111 13.15 9.76 24.87
C LEU A 111 13.78 10.22 26.20
N PHE A 112 14.12 11.51 26.31
CA PHE A 112 14.73 12.07 27.52
C PHE A 112 13.76 12.19 28.70
N SER A 113 12.45 12.30 28.46
CA SER A 113 11.43 12.31 29.52
C SER A 113 11.31 10.99 30.29
N VAL A 114 11.83 9.89 29.72
CA VAL A 114 11.76 8.53 30.29
C VAL A 114 12.95 8.25 31.20
N LEU A 115 14.11 8.88 30.98
CA LEU A 115 15.35 8.64 31.73
C LEU A 115 15.31 8.96 33.25
N PRO A 116 14.62 10.02 33.74
CA PRO A 116 14.70 10.41 35.16
C PRO A 116 13.95 9.49 36.14
N ASP A 117 13.07 8.63 35.66
CA ASP A 117 12.06 7.95 36.49
C ASP A 117 12.29 6.42 36.48
N LYS A 118 13.23 5.95 37.31
CA LYS A 118 13.66 4.53 37.41
C LYS A 118 12.53 3.54 37.76
N ASP A 119 11.40 4.03 38.27
CA ASP A 119 10.22 3.22 38.64
C ASP A 119 9.19 3.06 37.48
N ARG A 120 9.39 3.76 36.36
CA ARG A 120 8.63 3.56 35.12
C ARG A 120 9.04 2.26 34.43
N SER A 121 8.23 1.83 33.45
CA SER A 121 8.44 0.61 32.66
C SER A 121 9.91 0.46 32.24
N HIS A 122 10.64 -0.49 32.84
CA HIS A 122 12.06 -0.80 32.51
C HIS A 122 12.29 -0.89 30.99
N GLU A 123 11.28 -1.40 30.26
CA GLU A 123 11.34 -1.58 28.82
C GLU A 123 11.43 -0.27 28.01
N LEU A 124 10.76 0.81 28.44
CA LEU A 124 10.84 2.09 27.74
C LEU A 124 12.17 2.80 28.01
N PHE A 125 12.74 2.53 29.18
CA PHE A 125 14.05 3.04 29.56
C PHE A 125 15.14 2.41 28.69
N ASP A 126 15.14 1.09 28.52
CA ASP A 126 16.14 0.40 27.70
C ASP A 126 16.13 0.88 26.24
N ILE A 127 14.94 1.05 25.64
CA ILE A 127 14.78 1.56 24.26
C ILE A 127 15.29 3.00 24.15
N ALA A 128 15.03 3.84 25.17
CA ALA A 128 15.47 5.22 25.17
C ALA A 128 17.00 5.30 25.27
N VAL A 129 17.59 4.52 26.17
CA VAL A 129 19.05 4.40 26.32
C VAL A 129 19.68 3.92 25.00
N GLU A 130 19.13 2.88 24.38
CA GLU A 130 19.60 2.33 23.11
C GLU A 130 19.63 3.40 22.00
N LYS A 131 18.52 4.11 21.78
CA LYS A 131 18.41 5.16 20.75
C LYS A 131 19.34 6.34 21.02
N ILE A 132 19.44 6.78 22.27
CA ILE A 132 20.31 7.90 22.66
C ILE A 132 21.78 7.51 22.47
N THR A 133 22.14 6.30 22.87
CA THR A 133 23.51 5.75 22.70
C THR A 133 23.86 5.57 21.23
N ALA A 134 22.90 5.13 20.40
CA ALA A 134 23.09 4.98 18.95
C ALA A 134 23.41 6.33 18.28
N LEU A 135 22.68 7.40 18.64
CA LEU A 135 22.87 8.73 18.08
C LEU A 135 24.15 9.41 18.59
N PHE A 136 24.30 9.50 19.90
CA PHE A 136 25.28 10.39 20.53
C PHE A 136 26.48 9.64 21.13
N GLY A 137 26.45 8.31 21.17
CA GLY A 137 27.50 7.47 21.76
C GLY A 137 27.28 7.19 23.25
N ALA A 138 28.15 6.36 23.83
CA ALA A 138 28.01 5.95 25.22
C ALA A 138 28.22 7.09 26.22
N GLY A 139 27.42 7.09 27.29
CA GLY A 139 27.40 8.12 28.32
C GLY A 139 26.44 9.27 28.00
N ALA A 140 25.88 9.34 26.79
CA ALA A 140 24.85 10.32 26.44
C ALA A 140 23.54 10.09 27.19
N GLU A 141 23.23 8.84 27.52
CA GLU A 141 22.06 8.46 28.33
C GLU A 141 22.10 8.97 29.77
N LYS A 142 23.28 9.41 30.25
CA LYS A 142 23.48 9.97 31.58
C LYS A 142 23.39 11.49 31.60
N LYS A 143 23.38 12.14 30.43
CA LYS A 143 23.27 13.59 30.28
C LYS A 143 21.81 14.01 30.13
N THR A 144 21.50 15.23 30.52
CA THR A 144 20.21 15.87 30.19
C THR A 144 20.19 16.34 28.73
N LEU A 145 19.00 16.51 28.16
CA LEU A 145 18.86 17.04 26.79
C LEU A 145 19.53 18.41 26.63
N GLU A 146 19.49 19.26 27.66
CA GLU A 146 20.11 20.59 27.64
C GLU A 146 21.64 20.57 27.77
N GLU A 147 22.20 19.52 28.37
CA GLU A 147 23.65 19.28 28.37
C GLU A 147 24.12 18.73 27.02
N LEU A 148 23.34 17.85 26.38
CA LEU A 148 23.66 17.31 25.06
C LEU A 148 23.56 18.34 23.94
N LYS A 149 22.61 19.27 24.00
CA LYS A 149 22.52 20.37 23.02
C LYS A 149 23.76 21.26 22.97
N LYS A 150 24.59 21.23 24.01
CA LYS A 150 25.86 21.96 24.10
C LYS A 150 27.07 21.13 23.63
N ASP A 151 26.86 19.87 23.30
CA ASP A 151 27.88 18.95 22.83
C ASP A 151 28.12 19.15 21.33
N ASP A 152 29.38 19.18 20.90
CA ASP A 152 29.77 19.35 19.49
C ASP A 152 29.15 18.24 18.62
N LYS A 153 29.00 17.03 19.18
CA LYS A 153 28.41 15.88 18.49
C LYS A 153 26.91 16.06 18.20
N PHE A 154 26.20 16.80 19.04
CA PHE A 154 24.80 17.14 18.80
C PHE A 154 24.67 18.12 17.64
N ALA A 155 25.54 19.15 17.60
CA ALA A 155 25.59 20.12 16.50
C ALA A 155 25.98 19.48 15.16
N GLU A 156 26.94 18.55 15.18
CA GLU A 156 27.32 17.75 14.01
C GLU A 156 26.16 16.89 13.51
N THR A 157 25.47 16.20 14.42
CA THR A 157 24.29 15.39 14.10
C THR A 157 23.17 16.23 13.52
N GLU A 158 22.86 17.41 14.09
CA GLU A 158 21.84 18.33 13.55
C GLU A 158 22.21 18.87 12.16
N THR A 159 23.48 19.22 11.94
CA THR A 159 23.97 19.67 10.62
C THR A 159 23.80 18.56 9.58
N LEU A 160 24.15 17.33 9.97
CA LEU A 160 24.05 16.15 9.12
C LEU A 160 22.60 15.79 8.77
N LEU A 161 21.65 16.06 9.66
CA LEU A 161 20.22 15.76 9.52
C LEU A 161 19.41 16.88 8.84
N SER A 162 19.96 18.09 8.75
CA SER A 162 19.28 19.25 8.15
C SER A 162 19.24 19.22 6.61
N THR A 163 20.03 18.34 5.98
CA THR A 163 20.07 18.18 4.51
C THR A 163 19.42 16.86 4.12
N SER A 164 18.52 16.87 3.13
CA SER A 164 17.99 15.64 2.55
C SER A 164 19.13 14.80 1.97
N LYS A 165 19.27 13.56 2.42
CA LYS A 165 20.42 12.72 2.06
C LYS A 165 20.11 11.81 0.89
N LYS A 166 20.86 12.01 -0.20
CA LYS A 166 20.93 11.09 -1.34
C LYS A 166 22.34 10.49 -1.41
N ILE A 167 22.45 9.20 -1.15
CA ILE A 167 23.71 8.45 -1.28
C ILE A 167 23.71 7.80 -2.66
N SER A 168 24.83 7.89 -3.39
CA SER A 168 24.99 7.22 -4.68
C SER A 168 26.35 6.55 -4.78
N LYS A 169 26.37 5.25 -5.03
CA LYS A 169 27.58 4.41 -5.11
C LYS A 169 27.49 3.44 -6.27
N ARG A 170 28.63 2.93 -6.75
CA ARG A 170 28.68 1.97 -7.86
C ARG A 170 28.73 0.51 -7.39
N ARG A 171 29.33 0.25 -6.23
CA ARG A 171 29.51 -1.09 -5.66
C ARG A 171 28.56 -1.30 -4.49
N VAL A 172 28.09 -2.54 -4.31
CA VAL A 172 27.19 -2.93 -3.23
C VAL A 172 27.87 -2.78 -1.87
N SER A 173 29.11 -3.25 -1.69
CA SER A 173 29.82 -3.14 -0.40
C SER A 173 29.93 -1.69 0.08
N GLU A 174 30.51 -0.81 -0.74
CA GLU A 174 30.63 0.63 -0.43
C GLU A 174 29.27 1.32 -0.20
N PHE A 175 28.21 0.80 -0.82
CA PHE A 175 26.85 1.31 -0.64
C PHE A 175 26.29 0.87 0.71
N THR A 176 26.35 -0.43 1.01
CA THR A 176 25.82 -1.03 2.24
C THR A 176 26.53 -0.45 3.47
N ASP A 177 27.86 -0.27 3.42
CA ASP A 177 28.62 0.29 4.55
C ASP A 177 28.12 1.68 4.98
N VAL A 178 27.80 2.55 4.02
CA VAL A 178 27.31 3.91 4.29
C VAL A 178 25.83 3.90 4.67
N VAL A 179 25.04 3.01 4.06
CA VAL A 179 23.59 2.94 4.30
C VAL A 179 23.26 2.22 5.61
N ALA A 180 24.13 1.34 6.09
CA ALA A 180 23.95 0.58 7.33
C ALA A 180 23.67 1.50 8.52
N SER A 181 24.37 2.63 8.66
CA SER A 181 24.16 3.60 9.75
C SER A 181 22.74 4.17 9.83
N TYR A 182 21.98 4.11 8.73
CA TYR A 182 20.61 4.61 8.62
C TYR A 182 19.54 3.52 8.75
N ILE A 183 19.91 2.24 8.60
CA ILE A 183 18.96 1.12 8.53
C ILE A 183 19.15 0.14 9.69
N GLN A 184 20.39 -0.16 10.04
CA GLN A 184 20.75 -1.27 10.91
C GLN A 184 20.83 -0.84 12.38
N HIS A 185 20.45 -1.76 13.26
CA HIS A 185 20.79 -1.72 14.67
C HIS A 185 22.17 -2.37 14.88
N SER A 186 23.12 -1.65 15.49
CA SER A 186 24.45 -2.18 15.82
C SER A 186 24.70 -2.04 17.31
N GLU A 187 24.98 -3.17 17.98
CA GLU A 187 25.40 -3.20 19.39
C GLU A 187 26.92 -3.01 19.54
N SER A 188 27.69 -3.18 18.47
CA SER A 188 29.16 -3.27 18.50
C SER A 188 29.88 -1.93 18.31
N SER A 189 29.17 -0.87 17.92
CA SER A 189 29.75 0.45 17.62
C SER A 189 28.90 1.55 18.26
N GLN A 190 29.50 2.37 19.12
CA GLN A 190 28.80 3.40 19.89
C GLN A 190 28.88 4.75 19.16
N GLY A 191 27.72 5.31 18.78
CA GLY A 191 27.60 6.60 18.09
C GLY A 191 27.60 6.49 16.55
N ASP A 192 27.10 7.55 15.90
CA ASP A 192 26.98 7.69 14.43
C ASP A 192 25.97 6.74 13.76
N TRP A 193 25.01 6.24 14.53
CA TRP A 193 23.87 5.47 14.05
C TRP A 193 22.62 6.35 14.04
N TYR A 194 22.21 6.75 12.84
CA TYR A 194 21.16 7.76 12.64
C TYR A 194 19.76 7.14 12.48
N TRP A 195 19.63 5.82 12.40
CA TRP A 195 18.35 5.12 12.27
C TRP A 195 17.24 5.59 13.24
N PRO A 196 17.51 6.05 14.49
CA PRO A 196 16.44 6.52 15.37
C PRO A 196 15.70 7.76 14.84
N LEU A 197 16.35 8.55 13.99
CA LEU A 197 15.81 9.79 13.42
C LEU A 197 15.40 9.64 11.94
N VAL A 198 15.50 8.42 11.39
CA VAL A 198 15.11 8.11 10.02
C VAL A 198 13.66 7.67 9.97
N LYS A 199 12.91 8.27 9.05
CA LYS A 199 11.52 7.93 8.80
C LYS A 199 11.39 6.72 7.88
N SER A 200 12.05 6.75 6.73
CA SER A 200 12.10 5.64 5.77
C SER A 200 13.34 5.75 4.88
N VAL A 201 13.78 4.63 4.29
CA VAL A 201 14.86 4.62 3.29
C VAL A 201 14.34 4.01 1.99
N THR A 202 14.61 4.67 0.87
CA THR A 202 14.32 4.13 -0.47
C THR A 202 15.61 3.81 -1.19
N ILE A 203 15.84 2.54 -1.48
CA ILE A 203 17.01 2.00 -2.19
C ILE A 203 16.62 1.72 -3.64
N LYS A 204 17.28 2.38 -4.58
CA LYS A 204 17.17 2.14 -6.02
C LYS A 204 18.35 1.29 -6.48
N ILE A 205 18.07 0.11 -7.01
CA ILE A 205 19.08 -0.86 -7.44
C ILE A 205 19.18 -0.97 -8.97
N PRO A 206 20.38 -1.02 -9.56
CA PRO A 206 20.56 -1.18 -11.00
C PRO A 206 20.33 -2.65 -11.43
N GLY A 207 19.94 -2.84 -12.69
CA GLY A 207 19.94 -4.16 -13.34
C GLY A 207 18.82 -5.12 -12.95
N CYS A 208 17.80 -4.67 -12.20
CA CYS A 208 16.67 -5.53 -11.77
C CYS A 208 15.34 -5.18 -12.46
N HIS A 209 15.38 -4.56 -13.63
CA HIS A 209 14.21 -4.09 -14.35
C HIS A 209 13.18 -5.20 -14.65
N GLU A 210 13.63 -6.43 -14.89
CA GLU A 210 12.76 -7.60 -15.11
C GLU A 210 11.90 -7.93 -13.88
N LEU A 211 12.40 -7.64 -12.67
CA LEU A 211 11.71 -7.91 -11.41
C LEU A 211 10.95 -6.68 -10.89
N LEU A 212 11.59 -5.50 -10.87
CA LEU A 212 11.15 -4.34 -10.07
C LEU A 212 10.80 -3.08 -10.88
N LYS A 213 10.64 -3.16 -12.20
CA LYS A 213 10.28 -1.97 -13.01
C LYS A 213 8.98 -1.32 -12.53
N HIS A 214 7.97 -2.14 -12.21
CA HIS A 214 6.66 -1.69 -11.72
C HIS A 214 6.34 -2.13 -10.29
N ILE A 215 7.33 -2.68 -9.56
CA ILE A 215 7.17 -3.25 -8.22
C ILE A 215 8.12 -2.53 -7.23
N VAL A 216 7.64 -2.32 -6.01
CA VAL A 216 8.45 -1.87 -4.86
C VAL A 216 8.37 -2.95 -3.78
N LEU A 217 9.52 -3.49 -3.38
CA LEU A 217 9.61 -4.37 -2.22
C LEU A 217 9.79 -3.53 -0.96
N VAL A 218 9.13 -3.90 0.13
CA VAL A 218 9.22 -3.15 1.39
C VAL A 218 9.59 -4.09 2.52
N ASP A 219 10.81 -3.94 3.04
CA ASP A 219 11.24 -4.59 4.27
C ASP A 219 10.76 -3.77 5.47
N ILE A 220 10.01 -4.42 6.35
CA ILE A 220 9.39 -3.78 7.51
C ILE A 220 10.09 -4.34 8.76
N PRO A 221 10.53 -3.47 9.70
CA PRO A 221 11.10 -3.91 10.97
C PRO A 221 10.20 -4.93 11.68
N GLY A 222 10.80 -5.91 12.36
CA GLY A 222 10.06 -7.04 12.90
C GLY A 222 9.06 -6.66 14.00
N THR A 223 7.91 -7.35 14.04
CA THR A 223 6.96 -7.25 15.17
C THR A 223 7.60 -7.89 16.40
N GLY A 224 8.17 -7.06 17.26
CA GLY A 224 9.03 -7.47 18.38
C GLY A 224 10.04 -6.40 18.75
N ASP A 225 10.36 -5.50 17.82
CA ASP A 225 11.33 -4.43 18.05
C ASP A 225 10.61 -3.18 18.54
N CYS A 226 10.79 -2.92 19.82
CA CYS A 226 9.89 -2.11 20.62
C CYS A 226 10.12 -0.62 20.37
N SER A 227 9.22 0.03 19.65
CA SER A 227 8.96 1.47 19.83
C SER A 227 7.60 1.81 19.25
N LYS A 228 6.81 2.62 19.96
CA LYS A 228 5.46 3.08 19.57
C LYS A 228 5.37 3.64 18.13
N ILE A 229 6.45 4.22 17.60
CA ILE A 229 6.53 4.74 16.23
C ILE A 229 6.56 3.65 15.16
N ARG A 230 7.16 2.49 15.46
CA ARG A 230 7.21 1.33 14.56
C ARG A 230 5.81 0.71 14.40
N ASP A 231 4.94 0.85 15.39
CA ASP A 231 3.59 0.29 15.39
C ASP A 231 2.58 1.00 14.46
N ASP A 232 2.62 2.34 14.45
CA ASP A 232 1.77 3.10 13.54
C ASP A 232 2.31 3.06 12.10
N LYS A 233 3.65 2.99 11.94
CA LYS A 233 4.28 2.82 10.62
C LYS A 233 3.91 1.49 9.98
N TRP A 234 4.04 0.34 10.65
CA TRP A 234 3.68 -0.94 10.01
C TRP A 234 2.22 -0.97 9.56
N LYS A 235 1.28 -0.43 10.35
CA LYS A 235 -0.14 -0.37 9.96
C LYS A 235 -0.38 0.53 8.75
N SER A 236 0.30 1.68 8.70
CA SER A 236 0.21 2.59 7.56
C SER A 236 0.78 1.96 6.30
N THR A 237 1.94 1.31 6.39
CA THR A 237 2.60 0.61 5.29
C THR A 237 1.77 -0.58 4.83
N LEU A 238 1.16 -1.33 5.75
CA LEU A 238 0.29 -2.47 5.44
C LEU A 238 -0.91 -2.04 4.56
N LYS A 239 -1.53 -0.88 4.82
CA LYS A 239 -2.64 -0.33 3.99
C LYS A 239 -2.23 0.07 2.58
N GLU A 240 -0.93 0.29 2.37
CA GLU A 240 -0.34 0.66 1.07
C GLU A 240 0.18 -0.57 0.31
N CYS A 241 0.22 -1.74 0.94
CA CYS A 241 0.66 -2.98 0.31
C CYS A 241 -0.44 -3.53 -0.61
N SER A 242 -0.08 -3.78 -1.85
CA SER A 242 -0.92 -4.49 -2.83
C SER A 242 -0.78 -6.01 -2.70
N ILE A 243 0.37 -6.48 -2.21
CA ILE A 243 0.67 -7.87 -1.91
C ILE A 243 1.41 -7.93 -0.57
N VAL A 244 1.12 -8.94 0.23
CA VAL A 244 1.74 -9.10 1.56
C VAL A 244 2.44 -10.44 1.64
N TRP A 245 3.72 -10.42 2.02
CA TRP A 245 4.52 -11.61 2.26
C TRP A 245 4.71 -11.78 3.77
N ILE A 246 4.31 -12.92 4.29
CA ILE A 246 4.40 -13.24 5.72
C ILE A 246 5.49 -14.27 5.90
N VAL A 247 6.60 -13.83 6.48
CA VAL A 247 7.84 -14.55 6.64
C VAL A 247 7.89 -15.14 8.05
N SER A 248 8.08 -16.45 8.11
CA SER A 248 8.18 -17.19 9.37
C SER A 248 9.12 -18.37 9.21
N ASP A 249 9.91 -18.68 10.23
CA ASP A 249 10.74 -19.86 10.34
C ASP A 249 9.87 -21.11 10.17
N ILE A 250 10.30 -22.04 9.31
CA ILE A 250 9.54 -23.25 9.01
C ILE A 250 9.18 -24.05 10.28
N ASN A 251 10.04 -24.05 11.30
CA ASN A 251 9.82 -24.79 12.54
C ASN A 251 8.71 -24.15 13.40
N ARG A 252 8.40 -22.87 13.15
CA ARG A 252 7.45 -22.07 13.94
C ARG A 252 6.22 -21.65 13.14
N ALA A 253 6.23 -21.81 11.82
CA ALA A 253 5.19 -21.40 10.88
C ALA A 253 3.74 -21.76 11.30
N ILE A 254 3.55 -22.90 11.97
CA ILE A 254 2.21 -23.37 12.41
C ILE A 254 1.91 -22.98 13.85
N THR A 255 2.89 -23.02 14.75
CA THR A 255 2.69 -22.91 16.20
C THR A 255 2.76 -21.48 16.71
N ASP A 256 3.53 -20.61 16.05
CA ASP A 256 3.71 -19.24 16.51
C ASP A 256 2.44 -18.41 16.32
N LYS A 257 2.15 -17.61 17.34
CA LYS A 257 1.03 -16.67 17.30
C LYS A 257 1.34 -15.45 16.45
N ASP A 258 2.61 -15.06 16.29
CA ASP A 258 3.00 -13.80 15.65
C ASP A 258 2.62 -13.74 14.15
N PRO A 259 2.98 -14.71 13.28
CA PRO A 259 2.62 -14.66 11.85
C PRO A 259 1.09 -14.69 11.64
N TRP A 260 0.39 -15.48 12.45
CA TRP A 260 -1.06 -15.61 12.39
C TRP A 260 -1.80 -14.43 13.03
N GLY A 261 -1.16 -13.77 14.01
CA GLY A 261 -1.58 -12.50 14.59
C GLY A 261 -1.48 -11.39 13.56
N ILE A 262 -0.35 -11.30 12.84
CA ILE A 262 -0.18 -10.39 11.70
C ILE A 262 -1.30 -10.64 10.68
N LEU A 263 -1.52 -11.89 10.26
CA LEU A 263 -2.64 -12.26 9.38
C LEU A 263 -4.02 -11.81 9.92
N LYS A 264 -4.27 -11.96 11.22
CA LYS A 264 -5.52 -11.53 11.87
C LYS A 264 -5.64 -10.00 11.92
N HIS A 265 -4.53 -9.27 12.08
CA HIS A 265 -4.51 -7.82 11.95
C HIS A 265 -4.69 -7.38 10.49
N CYS A 266 -4.19 -8.18 9.56
CA CYS A 266 -4.35 -7.98 8.14
C CYS A 266 -5.81 -8.09 7.70
N THR A 267 -6.66 -8.93 8.30
CA THR A 267 -8.06 -9.07 7.83
C THR A 267 -8.86 -7.76 7.86
N THR A 268 -8.72 -6.94 8.90
CA THR A 268 -9.43 -5.65 9.00
C THR A 268 -8.77 -4.55 8.18
N GLU A 269 -7.43 -4.51 8.15
CA GLU A 269 -6.67 -3.41 7.53
C GLU A 269 -6.36 -3.63 6.04
N LEU A 270 -6.23 -4.88 5.58
CA LEU A 270 -5.92 -5.24 4.18
C LEU A 270 -7.16 -5.43 3.30
N GLY A 271 -8.26 -5.91 3.89
CA GLY A 271 -9.49 -6.20 3.16
C GLY A 271 -10.28 -4.92 2.82
N PRO A 272 -11.40 -4.62 3.49
CA PRO A 272 -12.20 -3.42 3.20
C PRO A 272 -11.41 -2.11 3.43
N GLY A 273 -10.47 -2.10 4.38
CA GLY A 273 -9.64 -0.95 4.71
C GLY A 273 -8.39 -0.73 3.84
N GLY A 274 -8.07 -1.65 2.92
CA GLY A 274 -6.80 -1.71 2.20
C GLY A 274 -6.92 -2.00 0.70
N GLU A 275 -5.80 -2.36 0.06
CA GLU A 275 -5.73 -2.70 -1.38
C GLU A 275 -5.06 -4.05 -1.67
N CYS A 276 -4.84 -4.87 -0.64
CA CYS A 276 -4.07 -6.08 -0.79
C CYS A 276 -4.88 -7.19 -1.47
N LYS A 277 -4.43 -7.59 -2.65
CA LYS A 277 -5.09 -8.59 -3.49
C LYS A 277 -4.65 -10.01 -3.16
N ARG A 278 -3.44 -10.19 -2.64
CA ARG A 278 -2.82 -11.50 -2.46
C ARG A 278 -1.89 -11.52 -1.24
N ILE A 279 -1.86 -12.65 -0.54
CA ILE A 279 -0.95 -12.93 0.57
C ILE A 279 -0.09 -14.15 0.19
N ASN A 280 1.22 -14.05 0.35
CA ASN A 280 2.13 -15.19 0.25
C ASN A 280 2.69 -15.50 1.64
N PHE A 281 2.52 -16.72 2.13
CA PHE A 281 3.13 -17.20 3.37
C PHE A 281 4.46 -17.89 3.04
N ILE A 282 5.56 -17.42 3.62
CA ILE A 282 6.91 -17.85 3.29
C ILE A 282 7.55 -18.47 4.52
N CYS A 283 7.77 -19.77 4.44
CA CYS A 283 8.48 -20.56 5.43
C CYS A 283 9.98 -20.49 5.15
N THR A 284 10.75 -19.79 5.96
CA THR A 284 12.21 -19.62 5.78
C THR A 284 13.02 -20.68 6.54
N LYS A 285 14.35 -20.66 6.34
CA LYS A 285 15.33 -21.55 7.01
C LYS A 285 15.04 -23.03 6.80
N THR A 286 14.64 -23.39 5.58
CA THR A 286 14.34 -24.78 5.23
C THR A 286 15.57 -25.67 5.26
N ASP A 287 16.76 -25.08 5.17
CA ASP A 287 18.06 -25.71 5.34
C ASP A 287 18.38 -26.08 6.80
N ASP A 288 17.80 -25.40 7.79
CA ASP A 288 18.04 -25.69 9.21
C ASP A 288 17.17 -26.87 9.67
N ILE A 289 17.71 -28.09 9.57
CA ILE A 289 17.02 -29.33 9.93
C ILE A 289 17.86 -30.20 10.86
N ASN A 290 17.25 -30.69 11.94
CA ASN A 290 17.81 -31.78 12.73
C ASN A 290 17.29 -33.12 12.19
N LEU A 291 18.12 -33.82 11.41
CA LEU A 291 17.75 -35.05 10.72
C LEU A 291 17.22 -36.13 11.65
N THR A 292 17.93 -36.41 12.74
CA THR A 292 17.58 -37.46 13.69
C THR A 292 16.23 -37.18 14.36
N ALA A 293 16.01 -35.93 14.78
CA ALA A 293 14.75 -35.53 15.38
C ALA A 293 13.59 -35.57 14.37
N TYR A 294 13.84 -35.10 13.15
CA TYR A 294 12.82 -35.03 12.11
C TYR A 294 12.36 -36.42 11.66
N VAL A 295 13.27 -37.31 11.28
CA VAL A 295 12.97 -38.70 10.85
C VAL A 295 12.15 -39.43 11.91
N ARG A 296 12.52 -39.29 13.19
CA ARG A 296 11.78 -39.89 14.32
C ARG A 296 10.37 -39.32 14.44
N SER A 297 10.21 -38.01 14.30
CA SER A 297 8.90 -37.34 14.43
C SER A 297 7.96 -37.62 13.25
N ALA A 298 8.51 -37.65 12.02
CA ALA A 298 7.77 -37.87 10.78
C ALA A 298 7.52 -39.36 10.51
N ARG A 299 8.18 -40.26 11.27
CA ARG A 299 8.11 -41.73 11.14
C ARG A 299 8.44 -42.20 9.72
N LEU A 300 9.45 -41.59 9.10
CA LEU A 300 9.88 -41.96 7.75
C LEU A 300 10.52 -43.34 7.76
N THR A 301 10.17 -44.18 6.79
CA THR A 301 10.78 -45.51 6.62
C THR A 301 12.10 -45.42 5.85
N THR A 302 12.96 -46.44 5.98
CA THR A 302 14.23 -46.52 5.24
C THR A 302 14.03 -46.44 3.73
N ASP A 303 12.90 -46.96 3.22
CA ASP A 303 12.54 -46.94 1.80
C ASP A 303 12.20 -45.52 1.29
N GLN A 304 11.78 -44.61 2.18
CA GLN A 304 11.51 -43.21 1.85
C GLN A 304 12.77 -42.34 1.84
N LEU A 305 13.89 -42.82 2.37
CA LEU A 305 15.17 -42.11 2.49
C LEU A 305 16.17 -42.57 1.42
N THR A 306 15.77 -42.50 0.14
CA THR A 306 16.64 -42.85 -0.99
C THR A 306 17.47 -41.65 -1.45
N GLY A 307 18.77 -41.85 -1.69
CA GLY A 307 19.68 -40.77 -2.11
C GLY A 307 20.22 -39.94 -0.94
N ASP A 308 20.34 -38.62 -1.12
CA ASP A 308 20.75 -37.70 -0.06
C ASP A 308 19.64 -37.57 1.00
N LYS A 309 19.89 -38.19 2.16
CA LYS A 309 18.94 -38.24 3.27
C LYS A 309 18.54 -36.86 3.78
N GLU A 310 19.46 -35.90 3.75
CA GLU A 310 19.19 -34.55 4.23
C GLU A 310 18.28 -33.79 3.29
N LYS A 311 18.62 -33.80 1.99
CA LYS A 311 17.78 -33.25 0.93
C LYS A 311 16.36 -33.81 0.95
N VAL A 312 16.20 -35.14 1.03
CA VAL A 312 14.89 -35.80 1.09
C VAL A 312 14.08 -35.35 2.31
N CYS A 313 14.72 -35.27 3.48
CA CYS A 313 14.08 -34.83 4.71
C CYS A 313 13.65 -33.35 4.62
N ILE A 314 14.46 -32.48 4.04
CA ILE A 314 14.11 -31.07 3.82
C ILE A 314 12.87 -30.97 2.91
N LEU A 315 12.89 -31.64 1.75
CA LEU A 315 11.77 -31.60 0.80
C LEU A 315 10.48 -32.16 1.41
N HIS A 316 10.56 -33.27 2.14
CA HIS A 316 9.42 -33.84 2.86
C HIS A 316 8.87 -32.87 3.94
N ARG A 317 9.76 -32.21 4.70
CA ARG A 317 9.37 -31.20 5.70
C ARG A 317 8.69 -30.00 5.05
N ASN A 318 9.23 -29.54 3.93
CA ASN A 318 8.70 -28.39 3.18
C ASN A 318 7.27 -28.67 2.70
N GLU A 319 7.02 -29.82 2.06
CA GLU A 319 5.68 -30.17 1.59
C GLU A 319 4.70 -30.37 2.77
N HIS A 320 5.14 -30.99 3.86
CA HIS A 320 4.32 -31.12 5.06
C HIS A 320 3.98 -29.74 5.67
N ALA A 321 4.94 -28.81 5.74
CA ALA A 321 4.72 -27.46 6.23
C ALA A 321 3.72 -26.69 5.36
N LYS A 322 3.86 -26.74 4.02
CA LYS A 322 2.90 -26.12 3.09
C LYS A 322 1.48 -26.63 3.30
N LYS A 323 1.30 -27.95 3.41
CA LYS A 323 -0.01 -28.56 3.64
C LYS A 323 -0.64 -28.06 4.94
N ARG A 324 0.12 -28.07 6.04
CA ARG A 324 -0.38 -27.64 7.36
C ARG A 324 -0.71 -26.15 7.42
N VAL A 325 0.11 -25.29 6.80
CA VAL A 325 -0.17 -23.85 6.72
C VAL A 325 -1.45 -23.60 5.92
N LYS A 326 -1.64 -24.29 4.79
CA LYS A 326 -2.89 -24.23 4.02
C LYS A 326 -4.09 -24.70 4.85
N GLU A 327 -4.00 -25.85 5.52
CA GLU A 327 -5.08 -26.35 6.39
C GLU A 327 -5.46 -25.35 7.50
N LYS A 328 -4.47 -24.70 8.12
CA LYS A 328 -4.72 -23.68 9.15
C LYS A 328 -5.33 -22.40 8.57
N PHE A 329 -4.91 -22.00 7.36
CA PHE A 329 -5.54 -20.89 6.63
C PHE A 329 -7.00 -21.20 6.29
N GLU A 330 -7.28 -22.41 5.82
CA GLU A 330 -8.61 -22.89 5.45
C GLU A 330 -9.60 -22.84 6.63
N GLN A 331 -9.12 -23.10 7.84
CA GLN A 331 -9.90 -23.04 9.08
C GLN A 331 -10.08 -21.62 9.63
N SER A 332 -9.36 -20.64 9.08
CA SER A 332 -9.35 -19.27 9.59
C SER A 332 -10.47 -18.41 9.00
N HIS A 333 -10.88 -17.36 9.72
CA HIS A 333 -11.82 -16.37 9.19
C HIS A 333 -11.26 -15.57 7.99
N ILE A 334 -9.94 -15.65 7.74
CA ILE A 334 -9.23 -14.95 6.65
C ILE A 334 -9.70 -15.47 5.28
N LYS A 335 -10.07 -16.76 5.18
CA LYS A 335 -10.58 -17.37 3.95
C LYS A 335 -11.84 -16.66 3.40
N LYS A 336 -12.62 -16.00 4.26
CA LYS A 336 -13.79 -15.22 3.81
C LYS A 336 -13.39 -14.03 2.92
N ILE A 337 -12.18 -13.50 3.12
CA ILE A 337 -11.62 -12.33 2.43
C ILE A 337 -10.81 -12.77 1.21
N PHE A 338 -9.93 -13.76 1.38
CA PHE A 338 -9.07 -14.32 0.33
C PHE A 338 -9.62 -15.71 -0.03
N ARG A 339 -10.36 -15.77 -1.15
CA ARG A 339 -11.27 -16.90 -1.45
C ARG A 339 -10.67 -17.90 -2.42
N THR A 340 -9.71 -17.49 -3.23
CA THR A 340 -9.08 -18.35 -4.25
C THR A 340 -7.76 -18.90 -3.75
N ASP A 341 -7.36 -20.07 -4.25
CA ASP A 341 -6.04 -20.65 -3.98
C ASP A 341 -4.90 -19.75 -4.49
N HIS A 342 -5.19 -18.83 -5.42
CA HIS A 342 -4.24 -17.83 -5.91
C HIS A 342 -4.11 -16.62 -4.98
N ASP A 343 -5.08 -16.40 -4.08
CA ASP A 343 -5.06 -15.30 -3.12
C ASP A 343 -4.14 -15.60 -1.92
N PHE A 344 -3.88 -16.89 -1.64
CA PHE A 344 -3.02 -17.36 -0.56
C PHE A 344 -2.06 -18.47 -1.02
N LEU A 345 -0.80 -18.09 -1.29
CA LEU A 345 0.25 -19.03 -1.69
C LEU A 345 1.19 -19.34 -0.53
N VAL A 346 1.76 -20.55 -0.50
CA VAL A 346 2.74 -20.94 0.52
C VAL A 346 4.04 -21.39 -0.16
N PHE A 347 5.14 -20.77 0.22
CA PHE A 347 6.49 -21.04 -0.27
C PHE A 347 7.39 -21.53 0.87
N THR A 348 8.35 -22.37 0.56
CA THR A 348 9.35 -22.87 1.50
C THR A 348 10.73 -22.57 0.95
N VAL A 349 11.47 -21.68 1.61
CA VAL A 349 12.67 -21.07 1.05
C VAL A 349 13.90 -21.18 1.95
N SER A 350 15.06 -21.34 1.32
CA SER A 350 16.36 -21.17 1.96
C SER A 350 17.15 -20.09 1.23
N SER A 351 17.40 -18.97 1.93
CA SER A 351 18.31 -17.94 1.43
C SER A 351 19.77 -18.40 1.48
N LYS A 352 20.13 -19.26 2.45
CA LYS A 352 21.50 -19.78 2.60
C LYS A 352 21.85 -20.67 1.42
N SER A 353 21.04 -21.71 1.16
CA SER A 353 21.29 -22.65 0.05
C SER A 353 21.18 -22.01 -1.33
N PHE A 354 20.50 -20.86 -1.45
CA PHE A 354 20.43 -20.13 -2.71
C PHE A 354 21.75 -19.42 -3.07
N PHE A 355 22.48 -18.91 -2.07
CA PHE A 355 23.75 -18.24 -2.29
C PHE A 355 24.96 -19.17 -2.16
N ASP A 356 24.82 -20.27 -1.44
CA ASP A 356 25.87 -21.25 -1.18
C ASP A 356 25.67 -22.51 -2.03
N PRO A 357 26.47 -22.70 -3.11
CA PRO A 357 26.39 -23.88 -3.97
C PRO A 357 26.78 -25.19 -3.28
N GLU A 358 27.43 -25.12 -2.10
CA GLU A 358 27.85 -26.30 -1.34
C GLU A 358 26.71 -26.88 -0.48
N CYS A 359 25.57 -26.19 -0.40
CA CYS A 359 24.39 -26.69 0.30
C CYS A 359 23.65 -27.79 -0.48
N ASN A 360 22.96 -28.68 0.25
CA ASN A 360 22.31 -29.88 -0.29
C ASN A 360 21.04 -29.61 -1.13
N LEU A 361 20.67 -28.35 -1.39
CA LEU A 361 19.50 -27.99 -2.19
C LEU A 361 19.94 -27.31 -3.48
N GLU A 362 19.41 -27.77 -4.61
CA GLU A 362 19.58 -27.06 -5.87
C GLU A 362 18.81 -25.74 -5.87
N ASN A 363 19.23 -24.76 -6.68
CA ASN A 363 18.55 -23.47 -6.77
C ASN A 363 17.06 -23.59 -7.10
N SER A 364 16.67 -24.58 -7.89
CA SER A 364 15.27 -24.92 -8.23
C SER A 364 14.45 -25.39 -7.01
N GLU A 365 15.11 -25.99 -6.03
CA GLU A 365 14.51 -26.61 -4.82
C GLU A 365 14.38 -25.62 -3.66
N THR A 366 15.15 -24.53 -3.69
CA THR A 366 15.04 -23.43 -2.70
C THR A 366 13.77 -22.61 -2.84
N GLU A 367 13.00 -22.78 -3.94
CA GLU A 367 11.82 -22.00 -4.31
C GLU A 367 12.03 -20.48 -4.46
N ILE A 368 13.25 -19.96 -4.28
CA ILE A 368 13.57 -18.55 -4.55
C ILE A 368 13.31 -18.21 -6.02
N ALA A 369 13.65 -19.13 -6.94
CA ALA A 369 13.33 -18.97 -8.36
C ALA A 369 11.82 -18.84 -8.61
N LYS A 370 10.98 -19.59 -7.89
CA LYS A 370 9.51 -19.47 -8.01
C LYS A 370 9.00 -18.12 -7.52
N LEU A 371 9.60 -17.56 -6.47
CA LEU A 371 9.30 -16.20 -6.01
C LEU A 371 9.75 -15.15 -7.04
N GLN A 372 10.91 -15.33 -7.67
CA GLN A 372 11.36 -14.46 -8.77
C GLN A 372 10.43 -14.55 -9.98
N ASP A 373 9.98 -15.75 -10.35
CA ASP A 373 9.02 -15.94 -11.44
C ASP A 373 7.68 -15.25 -11.12
N ASP A 374 7.18 -15.36 -9.88
CA ASP A 374 5.98 -14.64 -9.43
C ASP A 374 6.15 -13.12 -9.57
N LEU A 375 7.31 -12.57 -9.20
CA LEU A 375 7.61 -11.14 -9.43
C LEU A 375 7.66 -10.78 -10.92
N ARG A 376 8.27 -11.62 -11.77
CA ARG A 376 8.32 -11.40 -13.23
C ARG A 376 6.91 -11.37 -13.82
N ILE A 377 6.06 -12.34 -13.46
CA ILE A 377 4.67 -12.40 -13.92
C ILE A 377 3.91 -11.12 -13.56
N ILE A 378 4.01 -10.66 -12.31
CA ILE A 378 3.36 -9.41 -11.89
C ILE A 378 3.88 -8.21 -12.69
N ASN A 379 5.20 -8.12 -12.90
CA ASN A 379 5.83 -7.01 -13.60
C ASN A 379 5.46 -7.01 -15.10
N GLU A 380 5.41 -8.18 -15.73
CA GLU A 380 4.96 -8.39 -17.11
C GLU A 380 3.47 -8.06 -17.27
N ASP A 381 2.62 -8.49 -16.35
CA ASP A 381 1.19 -8.18 -16.34
C ASP A 381 0.94 -6.68 -16.32
N ILE A 382 1.64 -5.95 -15.44
CA ILE A 382 1.55 -4.49 -15.36
C ILE A 382 2.10 -3.84 -16.63
N THR A 383 3.22 -4.36 -17.15
CA THR A 383 3.82 -3.84 -18.40
C THR A 383 2.85 -3.98 -19.57
N ARG A 384 2.19 -5.14 -19.69
CA ARG A 384 1.18 -5.42 -20.72
C ARG A 384 -0.04 -4.51 -20.55
N GLU A 385 -0.51 -4.31 -19.33
CA GLU A 385 -1.62 -3.39 -19.04
C GLU A 385 -1.28 -1.94 -19.46
N LEU A 386 -0.10 -1.45 -19.06
CA LEU A 386 0.37 -0.10 -19.43
C LEU A 386 0.57 0.06 -20.93
N THR A 387 1.10 -0.95 -21.60
CA THR A 387 1.31 -0.94 -23.05
C THR A 387 -0.03 -0.90 -23.78
N ARG A 388 -1.00 -1.72 -23.36
CA ARG A 388 -2.36 -1.71 -23.91
C ARG A 388 -3.04 -0.37 -23.71
N ASP A 389 -2.93 0.22 -22.51
CA ASP A 389 -3.52 1.52 -22.20
C ASP A 389 -2.90 2.63 -23.07
N TYR A 390 -1.56 2.62 -23.24
CA TYR A 390 -0.86 3.53 -24.13
C TYR A 390 -1.28 3.38 -25.59
N VAL A 391 -1.37 2.15 -26.10
CA VAL A 391 -1.79 1.86 -27.48
C VAL A 391 -3.23 2.32 -27.70
N ASN A 392 -4.13 2.06 -26.75
CA ASN A 392 -5.51 2.54 -26.83
C ASN A 392 -5.57 4.07 -26.87
N GLU A 393 -4.81 4.75 -26.01
CA GLU A 393 -4.73 6.21 -26.00
C GLU A 393 -4.19 6.76 -27.33
N ALA A 394 -3.14 6.13 -27.88
CA ALA A 394 -2.58 6.47 -29.19
C ALA A 394 -3.64 6.35 -30.29
N LYS A 395 -4.37 5.23 -30.34
CA LYS A 395 -5.46 5.00 -31.30
C LYS A 395 -6.55 6.07 -31.17
N GLY A 396 -6.88 6.50 -29.95
CA GLY A 396 -7.82 7.58 -29.71
C GLY A 396 -7.34 8.91 -30.29
N VAL A 397 -6.10 9.31 -29.99
CA VAL A 397 -5.52 10.57 -30.49
C VAL A 397 -5.40 10.57 -32.01
N LEU A 398 -4.97 9.47 -32.63
CA LEU A 398 -4.91 9.37 -34.09
C LEU A 398 -6.31 9.41 -34.72
N SER A 399 -7.31 8.80 -34.09
CA SER A 399 -8.70 8.90 -34.57
C SER A 399 -9.19 10.34 -34.51
N LEU A 400 -8.83 11.10 -33.46
CA LEU A 400 -9.13 12.53 -33.41
C LEU A 400 -8.47 13.27 -34.58
N ILE A 401 -7.18 13.05 -34.85
CA ILE A 401 -6.46 13.68 -35.97
C ILE A 401 -7.13 13.33 -37.33
N GLN A 402 -7.47 12.06 -37.55
CA GLN A 402 -8.13 11.62 -38.78
C GLN A 402 -9.51 12.27 -38.95
N SER A 403 -10.28 12.41 -37.86
CA SER A 403 -11.60 13.06 -37.89
C SER A 403 -11.54 14.56 -38.23
N VAL A 404 -10.39 15.20 -38.00
CA VAL A 404 -10.15 16.60 -38.33
C VAL A 404 -9.90 16.76 -39.84
N GLN A 405 -9.17 15.83 -40.44
CA GLN A 405 -8.80 15.86 -41.85
C GLN A 405 -10.01 15.68 -42.79
N SER A 406 -10.99 14.84 -42.43
CA SER A 406 -12.15 14.53 -43.28
C SER A 406 -13.26 15.62 -43.28
N ASN A 407 -12.95 16.88 -42.93
CA ASN A 407 -13.93 17.96 -42.68
C ASN A 407 -14.11 18.96 -43.84
N THR A 408 -14.43 18.50 -45.04
CA THR A 408 -14.55 19.39 -46.21
C THR A 408 -15.97 19.85 -46.57
N ASP A 409 -17.05 19.24 -46.05
CA ASP A 409 -18.43 19.51 -46.54
C ASP A 409 -19.37 20.20 -45.52
N LYS A 410 -20.24 21.10 -46.01
CA LYS A 410 -21.27 21.81 -45.19
C LYS A 410 -22.28 20.87 -44.53
N GLU A 411 -22.58 19.73 -45.15
CA GLU A 411 -23.47 18.70 -44.60
C GLU A 411 -22.88 18.04 -43.34
N THR A 412 -21.56 17.84 -43.31
CA THR A 412 -20.83 17.27 -42.19
C THR A 412 -20.88 18.15 -40.94
N VAL A 413 -20.99 19.49 -41.11
CA VAL A 413 -21.09 20.45 -39.98
C VAL A 413 -22.43 20.33 -39.28
N LYS A 414 -23.55 20.26 -40.02
CA LYS A 414 -24.89 20.10 -39.44
C LYS A 414 -25.02 18.76 -38.72
N MET A 415 -24.48 17.68 -39.32
CA MET A 415 -24.43 16.36 -38.68
C MET A 415 -23.60 16.37 -37.39
N LYS A 416 -22.53 17.17 -37.29
CA LYS A 416 -21.72 17.29 -36.07
C LYS A 416 -22.46 17.95 -34.91
N ASP A 417 -23.26 18.99 -35.18
CA ASP A 417 -24.05 19.65 -34.14
C ASP A 417 -25.14 18.71 -33.59
N GLU A 418 -25.80 17.94 -34.47
CA GLU A 418 -26.77 16.91 -34.10
C GLU A 418 -26.11 15.79 -33.24
N VAL A 419 -24.93 15.32 -33.66
CA VAL A 419 -24.15 14.32 -32.91
C VAL A 419 -23.66 14.86 -31.57
N CYS A 420 -23.32 16.16 -31.47
CA CYS A 420 -22.96 16.80 -30.21
C CYS A 420 -24.11 16.71 -29.21
N MET A 421 -25.31 17.10 -29.64
CA MET A 421 -26.51 17.05 -28.81
C MET A 421 -26.83 15.61 -28.37
N GLU A 422 -26.68 14.63 -29.27
CA GLU A 422 -26.88 13.21 -28.94
C GLU A 422 -25.89 12.71 -27.88
N PHE A 423 -24.60 13.07 -28.00
CA PHE A 423 -23.59 12.74 -26.99
C PHE A 423 -23.86 13.42 -25.65
N GLU A 424 -24.25 14.69 -25.65
CA GLU A 424 -24.60 15.42 -24.41
C GLU A 424 -25.85 14.86 -23.73
N GLU A 425 -26.88 14.49 -24.50
CA GLU A 425 -28.08 13.85 -23.99
C GLU A 425 -27.76 12.44 -23.43
N SER A 426 -26.96 11.67 -24.17
CA SER A 426 -26.49 10.35 -23.73
C SER A 426 -25.66 10.43 -22.46
N LEU A 427 -24.78 11.43 -22.36
CA LEU A 427 -24.01 11.73 -21.15
C LEU A 427 -24.95 12.03 -19.97
N MET A 428 -25.95 12.89 -20.15
CA MET A 428 -26.90 13.22 -19.09
C MET A 428 -27.69 11.99 -18.63
N LYS A 429 -28.20 11.17 -19.57
CA LYS A 429 -28.89 9.91 -19.28
C LYS A 429 -27.99 8.93 -18.51
N ALA A 430 -26.74 8.75 -18.96
CA ALA A 430 -25.78 7.86 -18.31
C ALA A 430 -25.41 8.33 -16.90
N LEU A 431 -25.21 9.65 -16.69
CA LEU A 431 -24.93 10.23 -15.38
C LEU A 431 -26.11 10.08 -14.41
N ASN A 432 -27.34 10.26 -14.89
CA ASN A 432 -28.55 10.07 -14.06
C ASN A 432 -28.72 8.60 -13.64
N LYS A 433 -28.45 7.66 -14.55
CA LYS A 433 -28.45 6.22 -14.26
C LYS A 433 -27.35 5.83 -13.27
N LEU A 434 -26.17 6.45 -13.37
CA LEU A 434 -25.09 6.24 -12.42
C LEU A 434 -25.45 6.81 -11.03
N ASP A 435 -26.07 8.00 -11.00
CA ASP A 435 -26.50 8.64 -9.75
C ASP A 435 -27.52 7.80 -8.97
N SER A 436 -28.50 7.22 -9.67
CA SER A 436 -29.51 6.35 -9.05
C SER A 436 -28.88 5.10 -8.44
N ARG A 437 -27.94 4.46 -9.14
CA ARG A 437 -27.17 3.31 -8.62
C ARG A 437 -26.36 3.68 -7.37
N PHE A 438 -25.71 4.85 -7.38
CA PHE A 438 -24.99 5.34 -6.21
C PHE A 438 -25.91 5.70 -5.03
N ASN A 439 -27.16 6.12 -5.28
CA ASN A 439 -28.15 6.33 -4.22
C ASN A 439 -28.55 5.01 -3.55
N THR A 440 -28.71 3.93 -4.32
CA THR A 440 -28.95 2.59 -3.76
C THR A 440 -27.78 2.12 -2.90
N ILE A 441 -26.54 2.37 -3.31
CA ILE A 441 -25.36 2.06 -2.48
C ILE A 441 -25.36 2.91 -1.20
N TYR A 442 -25.70 4.19 -1.30
CA TYR A 442 -25.79 5.08 -0.15
C TYR A 442 -26.80 4.57 0.88
N SER A 443 -28.00 4.14 0.45
CA SER A 443 -29.03 3.64 1.36
C SER A 443 -28.60 2.36 2.08
N VAL A 444 -27.90 1.46 1.38
CA VAL A 444 -27.33 0.25 2.00
C VAL A 444 -26.31 0.63 3.08
N LEU A 445 -25.39 1.56 2.78
CA LEU A 445 -24.42 2.05 3.76
C LEU A 445 -25.08 2.72 4.97
N GLU A 446 -26.12 3.52 4.75
CA GLU A 446 -26.84 4.20 5.82
C GLU A 446 -27.56 3.22 6.75
N GLN A 447 -28.17 2.19 6.17
CA GLN A 447 -28.86 1.14 6.92
C GLN A 447 -27.87 0.31 7.76
N CYS A 448 -26.78 -0.17 7.15
CA CYS A 448 -25.80 -1.00 7.87
C CYS A 448 -25.08 -0.22 8.98
N LEU A 449 -24.73 1.05 8.72
CA LEU A 449 -24.12 1.91 9.74
C LEU A 449 -25.09 2.24 10.87
N SER A 450 -26.39 2.45 10.58
CA SER A 450 -27.37 2.75 11.62
C SER A 450 -27.56 1.56 12.57
N LYS A 451 -27.66 0.34 12.02
CA LYS A 451 -27.64 -0.89 12.82
C LYS A 451 -26.36 -1.03 13.64
N GLY A 452 -25.21 -0.70 13.04
CA GLY A 452 -23.93 -0.69 13.74
C GLY A 452 -23.89 0.31 14.90
N VAL A 453 -24.47 1.50 14.74
CA VAL A 453 -24.58 2.52 15.80
C VAL A 453 -25.40 2.00 16.96
N GLU A 454 -26.57 1.42 16.70
CA GLU A 454 -27.45 0.84 17.74
C GLU A 454 -26.70 -0.21 18.58
N LYS A 455 -26.08 -1.20 17.92
CA LYS A 455 -25.29 -2.25 18.58
C LYS A 455 -24.09 -1.67 19.35
N SER A 456 -23.42 -0.66 18.79
CA SER A 456 -22.25 -0.04 19.44
C SER A 456 -22.66 0.73 20.69
N VAL A 457 -23.76 1.48 20.65
CA VAL A 457 -24.29 2.22 21.80
C VAL A 457 -24.64 1.27 22.95
N GLU A 458 -25.27 0.13 22.64
CA GLU A 458 -25.66 -0.87 23.64
C GLU A 458 -24.44 -1.51 24.34
N LEU A 459 -23.40 -1.87 23.58
CA LEU A 459 -22.29 -2.68 24.07
C LEU A 459 -21.04 -1.88 24.50
N CYS A 460 -20.88 -0.64 24.06
CA CYS A 460 -19.62 0.12 24.21
C CYS A 460 -19.13 0.23 25.66
N VAL A 461 -20.03 0.43 26.63
CA VAL A 461 -19.67 0.55 28.05
C VAL A 461 -19.17 -0.79 28.59
N ALA A 462 -19.80 -1.90 28.22
CA ALA A 462 -19.37 -3.23 28.63
C ALA A 462 -18.01 -3.58 28.01
N SER A 463 -17.81 -3.33 26.71
CA SER A 463 -16.53 -3.52 26.03
C SER A 463 -15.42 -2.67 26.63
N THR A 464 -15.72 -1.41 26.98
CA THR A 464 -14.77 -0.50 27.65
C THR A 464 -14.38 -1.05 29.02
N LYS A 465 -15.35 -1.46 29.85
CA LYS A 465 -15.11 -2.06 31.17
C LYS A 465 -14.26 -3.33 31.07
N ALA A 466 -14.58 -4.22 30.13
CA ALA A 466 -13.83 -5.46 29.91
C ALA A 466 -12.36 -5.20 29.54
N MET A 467 -12.10 -4.10 28.82
CA MET A 467 -10.74 -3.73 28.44
C MET A 467 -9.93 -3.07 29.57
N ILE A 468 -10.59 -2.36 30.50
CA ILE A 468 -9.90 -1.51 31.48
C ILE A 468 -9.86 -2.03 32.93
N VAL A 469 -10.50 -3.16 33.30
CA VAL A 469 -10.63 -3.68 34.69
C VAL A 469 -10.01 -5.09 34.88
N PRO A 470 -9.44 -5.48 36.06
CA PRO A 470 -8.29 -4.97 36.81
C PRO A 470 -6.98 -5.79 36.58
N GLY A 471 -5.81 -5.14 36.71
CA GLY A 471 -4.46 -5.68 36.45
C GLY A 471 -3.52 -4.69 35.74
N PHE A 472 -4.03 -3.50 35.41
CA PHE A 472 -3.44 -2.55 34.45
C PHE A 472 -2.90 -1.25 35.07
N ASN A 473 -2.45 -1.27 36.33
CA ASN A 473 -2.13 -0.04 37.06
C ASN A 473 -1.04 0.81 36.36
N LYS A 474 0.00 0.18 35.77
CA LYS A 474 1.03 0.88 34.98
C LYS A 474 0.64 1.07 33.50
N THR A 475 -0.26 0.22 32.98
CA THR A 475 -0.65 0.16 31.56
C THR A 475 -1.69 1.21 31.16
N LEU A 476 -2.63 1.54 32.06
CA LEU A 476 -3.72 2.47 31.74
C LEU A 476 -3.22 3.91 31.52
N GLY A 477 -2.32 4.39 32.37
CA GLY A 477 -1.71 5.71 32.17
C GLY A 477 -0.92 5.80 30.86
N ALA A 478 -0.27 4.70 30.45
CA ALA A 478 0.43 4.64 29.16
C ALA A 478 -0.56 4.61 27.98
N LEU A 479 -1.69 3.92 28.11
CA LEU A 479 -2.76 3.90 27.12
C LEU A 479 -3.34 5.30 26.89
N CYS A 480 -3.62 6.04 27.96
CA CYS A 480 -4.14 7.41 27.89
C CYS A 480 -3.13 8.37 27.26
N ARG A 481 -1.85 8.35 27.68
CA ARG A 481 -0.79 9.18 27.07
C ARG A 481 -0.61 8.94 25.58
N ASN A 482 -0.95 7.75 25.10
CA ASN A 482 -0.86 7.38 23.68
C ASN A 482 -2.20 7.49 22.94
N GLY A 483 -3.17 8.25 23.46
CA GLY A 483 -4.45 8.48 22.78
C GLY A 483 -5.30 7.21 22.61
N GLY A 484 -5.30 6.34 23.63
CA GLY A 484 -6.16 5.16 23.69
C GLY A 484 -5.53 3.85 23.21
N CYS A 485 -4.23 3.82 22.94
CA CYS A 485 -3.54 2.65 22.37
C CYS A 485 -2.24 2.31 23.10
N PHE A 486 -2.04 1.05 23.48
CA PHE A 486 -0.82 0.60 24.16
C PHE A 486 -0.51 -0.86 23.83
N PHE A 487 0.75 -1.14 23.45
CA PHE A 487 1.22 -2.51 23.26
C PHE A 487 1.68 -3.11 24.59
N SER A 488 1.07 -4.22 25.00
CA SER A 488 1.41 -4.94 26.23
C SER A 488 2.31 -6.13 25.91
N LYS A 489 3.63 -6.01 26.15
CA LYS A 489 4.57 -7.12 25.93
C LYS A 489 4.23 -8.38 26.73
N SER A 490 3.74 -8.22 27.97
CA SER A 490 3.29 -9.34 28.82
C SER A 490 2.17 -10.20 28.22
N ARG A 491 1.36 -9.63 27.34
CA ARG A 491 0.30 -10.33 26.59
C ARG A 491 0.66 -10.55 25.12
N ASN A 492 1.77 -9.96 24.67
CA ASN A 492 2.15 -9.84 23.28
C ASN A 492 0.98 -9.34 22.42
N GLU A 493 0.24 -8.34 22.93
CA GLU A 493 -1.02 -7.89 22.36
C GLU A 493 -1.15 -6.36 22.42
N LEU A 494 -1.73 -5.80 21.37
CA LEU A 494 -2.05 -4.38 21.28
C LEU A 494 -3.43 -4.11 21.92
N LEU A 495 -3.42 -3.32 22.99
CA LEU A 495 -4.63 -2.78 23.61
C LEU A 495 -4.99 -1.47 22.92
N ASP A 496 -5.99 -1.46 22.04
CA ASP A 496 -6.51 -0.26 21.39
C ASP A 496 -8.00 -0.06 21.73
N LEU A 497 -8.28 0.87 22.65
CA LEU A 497 -9.66 1.17 23.07
C LEU A 497 -10.47 1.77 21.92
N ASN A 498 -9.83 2.56 21.06
CA ASN A 498 -10.52 3.11 19.90
C ASN A 498 -10.94 1.99 18.95
N LYS A 499 -10.08 0.98 18.74
CA LYS A 499 -10.44 -0.20 17.96
C LYS A 499 -11.60 -0.95 18.61
N ALA A 500 -11.54 -1.26 19.90
CA ALA A 500 -12.60 -1.96 20.63
C ALA A 500 -13.96 -1.25 20.52
N LEU A 501 -13.97 0.08 20.64
CA LEU A 501 -15.19 0.89 20.45
C LEU A 501 -15.73 0.82 19.02
N THR A 502 -14.87 0.65 18.02
CA THR A 502 -15.26 0.61 16.60
C THR A 502 -15.70 -0.78 16.11
N GLU A 503 -15.41 -1.84 16.86
CA GLU A 503 -15.58 -3.24 16.42
C GLU A 503 -16.99 -3.55 15.93
N ASN A 504 -18.01 -3.21 16.73
CA ASN A 504 -19.41 -3.46 16.37
C ASN A 504 -19.84 -2.70 15.11
N LEU A 505 -19.35 -1.46 14.94
CA LEU A 505 -19.65 -0.66 13.75
C LEU A 505 -18.99 -1.26 12.51
N HIS A 506 -17.74 -1.73 12.63
CA HIS A 506 -17.03 -2.40 11.54
C HIS A 506 -17.66 -3.74 11.19
N GLU A 507 -18.03 -4.56 12.17
CA GLU A 507 -18.67 -5.86 11.96
C GLU A 507 -19.98 -5.72 11.17
N CYS A 508 -20.82 -4.75 11.51
CA CYS A 508 -22.06 -4.48 10.77
C CYS A 508 -21.83 -3.90 9.37
N LEU A 509 -20.70 -3.22 9.13
CA LEU A 509 -20.36 -2.60 7.86
C LEU A 509 -19.62 -3.56 6.91
N GLU A 510 -18.85 -4.51 7.44
CA GLU A 510 -17.79 -5.21 6.72
C GLU A 510 -18.28 -5.94 5.46
N GLU A 511 -19.36 -6.72 5.55
CA GLU A 511 -19.84 -7.53 4.43
C GLU A 511 -20.42 -6.68 3.28
N ASP A 512 -21.23 -5.67 3.59
CA ASP A 512 -21.77 -4.75 2.58
C ASP A 512 -20.64 -3.88 1.99
N PHE A 513 -19.69 -3.45 2.82
CA PHE A 513 -18.56 -2.65 2.34
C PHE A 513 -17.66 -3.45 1.39
N LYS A 514 -17.44 -4.75 1.63
CA LYS A 514 -16.75 -5.65 0.69
C LYS A 514 -17.50 -5.78 -0.64
N GLN A 515 -18.83 -5.80 -0.62
CA GLN A 515 -19.63 -5.83 -1.86
C GLN A 515 -19.55 -4.52 -2.64
N ILE A 516 -19.55 -3.38 -1.93
CA ILE A 516 -19.51 -2.04 -2.52
C ILE A 516 -18.11 -1.70 -3.03
N PHE A 517 -17.08 -2.12 -2.30
CA PHE A 517 -15.67 -1.84 -2.56
C PHE A 517 -14.82 -3.12 -2.53
N PRO A 518 -15.04 -4.06 -3.47
CA PRO A 518 -14.27 -5.30 -3.52
C PRO A 518 -12.78 -5.01 -3.74
N VAL A 519 -11.94 -5.91 -3.24
CA VAL A 519 -10.48 -5.89 -3.49
C VAL A 519 -10.15 -6.66 -4.76
N SER A 520 -10.86 -7.75 -5.02
CA SER A 520 -10.80 -8.57 -6.22
C SER A 520 -12.21 -9.06 -6.60
N GLY A 521 -12.38 -9.43 -7.89
CA GLY A 521 -13.62 -9.99 -8.41
C GLY A 521 -14.74 -8.98 -8.70
N GLN A 522 -15.83 -9.50 -9.26
CA GLN A 522 -17.05 -8.76 -9.59
C GLN A 522 -18.16 -9.12 -8.60
N THR A 523 -18.86 -8.11 -8.08
CA THR A 523 -19.98 -8.27 -7.12
C THR A 523 -21.32 -7.90 -7.75
N GLY A 524 -21.31 -7.38 -8.99
CA GLY A 524 -22.45 -6.82 -9.71
C GLY A 524 -22.90 -5.43 -9.23
N LYS A 525 -22.54 -5.04 -8.00
CA LYS A 525 -23.05 -3.88 -7.26
C LYS A 525 -21.97 -2.87 -6.84
N SER A 526 -20.69 -3.18 -7.08
CA SER A 526 -19.59 -2.32 -6.62
C SER A 526 -19.57 -0.96 -7.32
N VAL A 527 -18.91 0.02 -6.67
CA VAL A 527 -18.71 1.36 -7.25
C VAL A 527 -17.94 1.27 -8.57
N GLN A 528 -16.86 0.48 -8.61
CA GLN A 528 -16.03 0.29 -9.80
C GLN A 528 -16.85 -0.32 -10.95
N GLU A 529 -17.69 -1.33 -10.70
CA GLU A 529 -18.54 -1.88 -11.76
C GLU A 529 -19.59 -0.89 -12.25
N GLN A 530 -20.09 0.00 -11.39
CA GLN A 530 -21.01 1.05 -11.87
C GLN A 530 -20.29 2.05 -12.77
N ILE A 531 -19.01 2.34 -12.49
CA ILE A 531 -18.14 3.14 -13.35
C ILE A 531 -17.86 2.39 -14.66
N ASP A 532 -17.58 1.08 -14.62
CA ASP A 532 -17.29 0.31 -15.83
C ASP A 532 -18.50 0.18 -16.76
N LYS A 533 -19.70 0.02 -16.16
CA LYS A 533 -21.00 -0.03 -16.86
C LYS A 533 -21.46 1.32 -17.40
N PHE A 534 -20.85 2.43 -16.98
CA PHE A 534 -21.13 3.76 -17.56
C PHE A 534 -20.75 3.73 -19.05
N SER A 535 -21.55 4.31 -19.94
CA SER A 535 -21.19 4.41 -21.35
C SER A 535 -22.03 5.48 -22.01
N ILE A 536 -21.40 6.34 -22.81
CA ILE A 536 -22.10 7.34 -23.64
C ILE A 536 -22.16 6.96 -25.11
N THR A 537 -21.32 6.02 -25.55
CA THR A 537 -21.34 5.50 -26.92
C THR A 537 -22.34 4.35 -27.04
N GLN A 538 -23.37 4.48 -27.89
CA GLN A 538 -24.29 3.38 -28.24
C GLN A 538 -23.79 2.63 -29.48
N ARG A 539 -24.12 1.34 -29.61
CA ARG A 539 -23.73 0.51 -30.78
C ARG A 539 -24.63 0.69 -32.00
N ASP A 540 -25.86 1.16 -31.81
CA ASP A 540 -26.95 1.01 -32.80
C ASP A 540 -27.59 2.33 -33.27
N SER A 541 -26.89 3.47 -33.22
CA SER A 541 -27.43 4.70 -33.81
C SER A 541 -27.21 4.68 -35.34
N ALA A 542 -28.31 4.86 -36.08
CA ALA A 542 -28.34 4.77 -37.55
C ALA A 542 -27.48 5.83 -38.28
N TYR A 543 -26.94 6.81 -37.54
CA TYR A 543 -26.18 7.95 -38.05
C TYR A 543 -24.67 7.68 -38.22
N PHE A 544 -24.13 6.59 -37.65
CA PHE A 544 -22.68 6.31 -37.64
C PHE A 544 -22.12 5.68 -38.94
N ARG A 545 -22.75 5.91 -40.08
CA ARG A 545 -22.28 5.37 -41.38
C ARG A 545 -21.13 6.17 -42.01
N SER A 546 -20.78 7.34 -41.48
CA SER A 546 -19.66 8.14 -42.02
C SER A 546 -18.33 7.79 -41.33
N PRO A 547 -17.22 7.70 -42.09
CA PRO A 547 -15.88 7.45 -41.54
C PRO A 547 -15.48 8.46 -40.45
N THR A 548 -15.78 9.74 -40.64
CA THR A 548 -15.47 10.83 -39.70
C THR A 548 -16.15 10.64 -38.33
N LEU A 549 -17.43 10.26 -38.32
CA LEU A 549 -18.18 10.05 -37.08
C LEU A 549 -17.71 8.80 -36.34
N ASN A 550 -17.29 7.76 -37.06
CA ASN A 550 -16.68 6.57 -36.46
C ASN A 550 -15.37 6.92 -35.73
N HIS A 551 -14.52 7.74 -36.35
CA HIS A 551 -13.29 8.23 -35.71
C HIS A 551 -13.57 9.06 -34.44
N ILE A 552 -14.59 9.93 -34.48
CA ILE A 552 -15.04 10.69 -33.29
C ILE A 552 -15.51 9.73 -32.19
N GLN A 553 -16.34 8.74 -32.52
CA GLN A 553 -16.83 7.76 -31.56
C GLN A 553 -15.67 6.94 -30.95
N LYS A 554 -14.69 6.53 -31.76
CA LYS A 554 -13.48 5.80 -31.30
C LYS A 554 -12.65 6.66 -30.34
N PHE A 555 -12.48 7.95 -30.63
CA PHE A 555 -11.82 8.90 -29.73
C PHE A 555 -12.58 9.05 -28.40
N ILE A 556 -13.88 9.33 -28.43
CA ILE A 556 -14.69 9.52 -27.22
C ILE A 556 -14.72 8.25 -26.36
N LYS A 557 -14.85 7.07 -26.97
CA LYS A 557 -14.79 5.78 -26.27
C LYS A 557 -13.44 5.54 -25.60
N THR A 558 -12.35 5.97 -26.25
CA THR A 558 -10.99 5.89 -25.70
C THR A 558 -10.86 6.80 -24.47
N GLU A 559 -11.31 8.05 -24.58
CA GLU A 559 -11.33 9.01 -23.47
C GLU A 559 -12.17 8.52 -22.30
N GLU A 560 -13.34 7.94 -22.58
CA GLU A 560 -14.21 7.32 -21.58
C GLU A 560 -13.49 6.17 -20.85
N THR A 561 -12.85 5.27 -21.59
CA THR A 561 -12.11 4.12 -21.04
C THR A 561 -10.95 4.56 -20.15
N LYS A 562 -10.17 5.55 -20.62
CA LYS A 562 -9.07 6.17 -19.86
C LYS A 562 -9.58 6.79 -18.55
N LEU A 563 -10.69 7.51 -18.62
CA LEU A 563 -11.28 8.16 -17.46
C LEU A 563 -11.80 7.15 -16.44
N LYS A 564 -12.49 6.08 -16.88
CA LYS A 564 -12.90 4.98 -16.00
C LYS A 564 -11.72 4.34 -15.29
N ALA A 565 -10.64 4.03 -16.01
CA ALA A 565 -9.43 3.46 -15.43
C ALA A 565 -8.77 4.39 -14.40
N SER A 566 -8.79 5.70 -14.63
CA SER A 566 -8.33 6.69 -13.63
C SER A 566 -9.23 6.71 -12.39
N LEU A 567 -10.54 6.81 -12.59
CA LEU A 567 -11.51 6.86 -11.50
C LEU A 567 -11.48 5.59 -10.64
N ASN A 568 -11.38 4.40 -11.25
CA ASN A 568 -11.28 3.13 -10.53
C ASN A 568 -10.04 3.07 -9.63
N ARG A 569 -8.91 3.64 -10.06
CA ARG A 569 -7.71 3.76 -9.22
C ARG A 569 -7.95 4.68 -8.02
N GLU A 570 -8.55 5.84 -8.26
CA GLU A 570 -8.82 6.80 -7.17
C GLU A 570 -9.89 6.35 -6.18
N VAL A 571 -10.85 5.52 -6.63
CA VAL A 571 -11.83 4.87 -5.74
C VAL A 571 -11.11 4.04 -4.67
N ILE A 572 -9.98 3.41 -4.99
CA ILE A 572 -9.18 2.62 -4.03
C ILE A 572 -8.65 3.51 -2.89
N ASP A 573 -8.09 4.68 -3.19
CA ASP A 573 -7.60 5.58 -2.14
C ASP A 573 -8.76 6.19 -1.33
N LYS A 574 -9.84 6.57 -2.01
CA LYS A 574 -11.04 7.14 -1.36
C LYS A 574 -11.75 6.11 -0.48
N LYS A 575 -11.80 4.81 -0.83
CA LYS A 575 -12.38 3.77 0.03
C LYS A 575 -11.59 3.61 1.34
N LYS A 576 -10.25 3.62 1.29
CA LYS A 576 -9.40 3.56 2.51
C LYS A 576 -9.69 4.73 3.43
N ALA A 577 -9.86 5.92 2.85
CA ALA A 577 -10.19 7.13 3.58
C ALA A 577 -11.62 7.16 4.14
N ILE A 578 -12.56 6.40 3.54
CA ILE A 578 -13.93 6.19 4.05
C ILE A 578 -13.90 5.21 5.21
N PHE A 579 -13.31 4.03 5.02
CA PHE A 579 -13.29 2.97 6.03
C PHE A 579 -12.56 3.41 7.31
N SER A 580 -11.36 4.00 7.18
CA SER A 580 -10.58 4.51 8.33
C SER A 580 -11.20 5.72 9.04
N SER A 581 -12.26 6.33 8.49
CA SER A 581 -12.87 7.50 9.09
C SER A 581 -13.66 7.19 10.36
N ILE A 582 -14.08 5.95 10.55
CA ILE A 582 -14.78 5.46 11.74
C ILE A 582 -13.87 5.59 12.96
N GLN A 583 -12.75 4.85 12.96
CA GLN A 583 -11.77 4.87 14.05
C GLN A 583 -11.16 6.26 14.25
N LYS A 584 -10.86 7.01 13.17
CA LYS A 584 -10.36 8.39 13.29
C LYS A 584 -11.36 9.31 14.00
N THR A 585 -12.64 9.18 13.72
CA THR A 585 -13.66 10.02 14.37
C THR A 585 -13.78 9.66 15.85
N ILE A 586 -13.85 8.38 16.18
CA ILE A 586 -13.92 7.91 17.58
C ILE A 586 -12.68 8.34 18.37
N LYS A 587 -11.48 8.18 17.80
CA LYS A 587 -10.23 8.64 18.43
C LYS A 587 -10.27 10.14 18.72
N ASN A 588 -10.78 10.96 17.81
CA ASN A 588 -10.88 12.41 18.00
C ASN A 588 -11.89 12.78 19.09
N GLU A 589 -13.05 12.10 19.15
CA GLU A 589 -14.06 12.37 20.19
C GLU A 589 -13.57 11.98 21.60
N MET A 590 -12.69 10.97 21.67
CA MET A 590 -12.04 10.49 22.90
C MET A 590 -10.75 11.24 23.28
N ALA A 591 -10.17 12.03 22.37
CA ALA A 591 -8.85 12.65 22.56
C ALA A 591 -8.74 13.45 23.87
N SER A 592 -9.69 14.35 24.13
CA SER A 592 -9.71 15.15 25.37
C SER A 592 -9.86 14.29 26.63
N CYS A 593 -10.59 13.18 26.55
CA CYS A 593 -10.71 12.24 27.67
C CYS A 593 -9.37 11.56 27.99
N TYR A 594 -8.63 11.17 26.95
CA TYR A 594 -7.31 10.59 27.12
C TYR A 594 -6.31 11.59 27.71
N GLU A 595 -6.33 12.85 27.27
CA GLU A 595 -5.49 13.93 27.82
C GLU A 595 -5.81 14.17 29.30
N GLN A 596 -7.10 14.31 29.64
CA GLN A 596 -7.54 14.49 31.03
C GLN A 596 -7.18 13.29 31.90
N ALA A 597 -7.40 12.07 31.42
CA ALA A 597 -7.05 10.85 32.14
C ALA A 597 -5.53 10.72 32.34
N ALA A 598 -4.72 11.09 31.33
CA ALA A 598 -3.27 11.06 31.41
C ALA A 598 -2.68 12.05 32.43
N ALA A 599 -3.39 13.16 32.70
CA ALA A 599 -2.99 14.16 33.68
C ALA A 599 -3.26 13.76 35.14
N ILE A 600 -4.06 12.71 35.38
CA ILE A 600 -4.39 12.26 36.74
C ILE A 600 -3.17 11.59 37.39
N THR A 601 -2.72 12.15 38.50
CA THR A 601 -1.60 11.64 39.30
C THR A 601 -1.99 11.41 40.77
N GLY A 602 -1.16 10.70 41.52
CA GLY A 602 -1.33 10.47 42.96
C GLY A 602 -2.13 9.20 43.34
N PRO A 603 -2.37 8.98 44.65
CA PRO A 603 -3.06 7.80 45.16
C PRO A 603 -4.49 7.66 44.60
N GLY A 604 -4.86 6.46 44.18
CA GLY A 604 -6.18 6.18 43.59
C GLY A 604 -6.38 6.67 42.15
N SER A 605 -5.33 7.21 41.52
CA SER A 605 -5.36 7.73 40.14
C SER A 605 -5.90 6.72 39.12
N VAL A 606 -5.54 5.44 39.21
CA VAL A 606 -6.02 4.39 38.29
C VAL A 606 -7.54 4.25 38.30
N LYS A 607 -8.15 4.23 39.49
CA LYS A 607 -9.60 4.11 39.62
C LYS A 607 -10.30 5.36 39.06
N LYS A 608 -9.76 6.54 39.36
CA LYS A 608 -10.26 7.82 38.81
C LYS A 608 -10.15 7.87 37.29
N MET A 609 -9.07 7.37 36.71
CA MET A 609 -8.90 7.26 35.25
C MET A 609 -9.94 6.32 34.64
N GLN A 610 -10.17 5.14 35.24
CA GLN A 610 -11.17 4.18 34.77
C GLN A 610 -12.58 4.78 34.78
N GLU A 611 -12.96 5.42 35.90
CA GLU A 611 -14.25 6.09 36.06
C GLU A 611 -14.41 7.20 35.01
N LEU A 612 -13.41 8.05 34.81
CA LEU A 612 -13.45 9.12 33.80
C LEU A 612 -13.68 8.57 32.39
N ILE A 613 -12.95 7.52 31.99
CA ILE A 613 -13.10 6.91 30.66
C ILE A 613 -14.49 6.29 30.49
N ILE A 614 -14.96 5.52 31.47
CA ILE A 614 -16.27 4.86 31.41
C ILE A 614 -17.39 5.91 31.33
N THR A 615 -17.35 6.92 32.19
CA THR A 615 -18.36 7.99 32.22
C THR A 615 -18.36 8.75 30.91
N THR A 616 -17.19 9.11 30.38
CA THR A 616 -17.10 9.79 29.08
C THR A 616 -17.70 8.94 27.95
N VAL A 617 -17.37 7.64 27.90
CA VAL A 617 -17.93 6.74 26.88
C VAL A 617 -19.45 6.66 27.02
N ASP A 618 -19.98 6.54 28.23
CA ASP A 618 -21.42 6.44 28.46
C ASP A 618 -22.17 7.72 28.09
N GLU A 619 -21.62 8.88 28.42
CA GLU A 619 -22.18 10.19 28.07
C GLU A 619 -22.12 10.46 26.55
N LYS A 620 -21.01 10.10 25.90
CA LYS A 620 -20.79 10.42 24.48
C LYS A 620 -21.23 9.35 23.51
N LYS A 621 -21.57 8.12 23.94
CA LYS A 621 -21.83 6.97 23.04
C LYS A 621 -22.73 7.32 21.86
N GLN A 622 -23.88 7.95 22.09
CA GLN A 622 -24.85 8.25 21.04
C GLN A 622 -24.28 9.22 19.99
N ASP A 623 -23.70 10.33 20.45
CA ASP A 623 -23.17 11.37 19.58
C ASP A 623 -21.90 10.91 18.86
N MET A 624 -20.98 10.25 19.58
CA MET A 624 -19.72 9.72 19.04
C MET A 624 -19.96 8.76 17.88
N PHE A 625 -20.85 7.76 18.05
CA PHE A 625 -21.12 6.79 17.00
C PHE A 625 -21.93 7.39 15.83
N ASN A 626 -22.88 8.29 16.10
CA ASN A 626 -23.60 9.00 15.03
C ASN A 626 -22.69 9.93 14.23
N LYS A 627 -21.75 10.63 14.87
CA LYS A 627 -20.70 11.41 14.19
C LYS A 627 -19.85 10.53 13.28
N ALA A 628 -19.44 9.35 13.75
CA ALA A 628 -18.68 8.39 12.95
C ALA A 628 -19.48 7.92 11.71
N LYS A 629 -20.74 7.52 11.89
CA LYS A 629 -21.68 7.20 10.79
C LYS A 629 -21.77 8.33 9.78
N ASN A 630 -22.08 9.54 10.25
CA ASN A 630 -22.27 10.72 9.41
C ASN A 630 -20.99 11.09 8.66
N LYS A 631 -19.80 10.85 9.25
CA LYS A 631 -18.51 11.07 8.60
C LYS A 631 -18.31 10.13 7.41
N VAL A 632 -18.64 8.86 7.55
CA VAL A 632 -18.58 7.84 6.48
C VAL A 632 -19.51 8.25 5.34
N LEU A 633 -20.78 8.51 5.65
CA LEU A 633 -21.79 8.92 4.67
C LEU A 633 -21.42 10.22 3.93
N LYS A 634 -20.87 11.21 4.66
CA LYS A 634 -20.37 12.46 4.06
C LYS A 634 -19.21 12.21 3.11
N LYS A 635 -18.27 11.32 3.46
CA LYS A 635 -17.15 10.96 2.58
C LYS A 635 -17.61 10.18 1.35
N PHE A 636 -18.58 9.28 1.48
CA PHE A 636 -19.17 8.58 0.34
C PHE A 636 -19.92 9.56 -0.59
N LYS A 637 -20.72 10.50 -0.05
CA LYS A 637 -21.35 11.58 -0.84
C LYS A 637 -20.32 12.42 -1.60
N LYS A 638 -19.16 12.71 -0.99
CA LYS A 638 -18.04 13.38 -1.68
C LYS A 638 -17.47 12.54 -2.81
N LEU A 639 -17.28 11.23 -2.61
CA LEU A 639 -16.84 10.29 -3.64
C LEU A 639 -17.82 10.25 -4.82
N LYS A 640 -19.12 10.09 -4.54
CA LYS A 640 -20.21 10.11 -5.53
C LYS A 640 -20.13 11.37 -6.41
N ARG A 641 -20.09 12.54 -5.78
CA ARG A 641 -20.02 13.84 -6.48
C ARG A 641 -18.74 13.97 -7.29
N TYR A 642 -17.61 13.53 -6.74
CA TYR A 642 -16.33 13.56 -7.43
C TYR A 642 -16.37 12.76 -8.74
N ILE A 643 -16.82 11.50 -8.69
CA ILE A 643 -16.93 10.64 -9.88
C ILE A 643 -17.84 11.28 -10.93
N LYS A 644 -19.02 11.78 -10.52
CA LYS A 644 -19.97 12.43 -11.43
C LYS A 644 -19.35 13.65 -12.12
N ASN A 645 -18.71 14.52 -11.34
CA ASN A 645 -18.12 15.76 -11.86
C ASN A 645 -16.94 15.49 -12.80
N GLU A 646 -16.08 14.51 -12.49
CA GLU A 646 -14.98 14.13 -13.37
C GLU A 646 -15.50 13.54 -14.70
N LEU A 647 -16.44 12.60 -14.64
CA LEU A 647 -17.09 12.05 -15.84
C LEU A 647 -17.73 13.14 -16.68
N GLU A 648 -18.52 14.02 -16.07
CA GLU A 648 -19.23 15.08 -16.78
C GLU A 648 -18.27 16.10 -17.41
N SER A 649 -17.34 16.65 -16.62
CA SER A 649 -16.46 17.72 -17.08
C SER A 649 -15.47 17.27 -18.15
N LYS A 650 -14.81 16.12 -17.94
CA LYS A 650 -13.80 15.59 -18.86
C LYS A 650 -14.44 15.11 -20.17
N LEU A 651 -15.58 14.41 -20.10
CA LEU A 651 -16.26 13.95 -21.32
C LEU A 651 -16.86 15.12 -22.09
N LYS A 652 -17.46 16.13 -21.44
CA LYS A 652 -17.89 17.36 -22.13
C LYS A 652 -16.73 18.05 -22.84
N MET A 653 -15.55 18.11 -22.23
CA MET A 653 -14.36 18.68 -22.84
C MET A 653 -13.90 17.87 -24.05
N SER A 654 -13.88 16.53 -23.95
CA SER A 654 -13.52 15.65 -25.07
C SER A 654 -14.54 15.71 -26.22
N ILE A 655 -15.85 15.78 -25.92
CA ILE A 655 -16.91 15.97 -26.92
C ILE A 655 -16.72 17.29 -27.66
N LYS A 656 -16.50 18.39 -26.93
CA LYS A 656 -16.23 19.71 -27.52
C LYS A 656 -14.97 19.72 -28.38
N LEU A 657 -13.90 19.06 -27.94
CA LEU A 657 -12.67 18.95 -28.71
C LEU A 657 -12.89 18.19 -30.01
N ALA A 658 -13.54 17.03 -29.96
CA ALA A 658 -13.81 16.19 -31.13
C ALA A 658 -14.70 16.86 -32.19
N LEU A 659 -15.55 17.78 -31.75
CA LEU A 659 -16.54 18.46 -32.60
C LEU A 659 -16.18 19.91 -32.90
N SER A 660 -15.02 20.38 -32.43
CA SER A 660 -14.53 21.73 -32.75
C SER A 660 -14.28 21.89 -34.26
N GLN A 661 -14.68 23.04 -34.81
CA GLN A 661 -14.59 23.32 -36.25
C GLN A 661 -13.16 23.74 -36.62
N SER A 662 -12.44 22.95 -37.42
CA SER A 662 -11.25 23.40 -38.15
C SER A 662 -11.65 23.73 -39.58
N ARG A 663 -11.96 24.98 -39.90
CA ARG A 663 -12.34 25.34 -41.29
C ARG A 663 -11.12 25.42 -42.21
N LYS A 664 -9.89 25.31 -41.67
CA LYS A 664 -8.65 25.52 -42.44
C LYS A 664 -7.46 24.60 -42.12
N ILE A 665 -7.54 23.68 -41.15
CA ILE A 665 -6.40 22.80 -40.84
C ILE A 665 -6.47 21.52 -41.66
N THR A 666 -5.60 21.39 -42.66
CA THR A 666 -5.19 20.08 -43.20
C THR A 666 -4.16 19.46 -42.24
N LEU A 667 -4.62 18.60 -41.32
CA LEU A 667 -3.71 17.71 -40.59
C LEU A 667 -3.20 16.60 -41.53
N MET A 668 -2.10 15.97 -41.15
CA MET A 668 -1.52 14.78 -41.80
C MET A 668 -2.54 13.64 -41.83
N ASP A 669 -2.55 12.87 -42.93
CA ASP A 669 -3.21 11.56 -42.98
C ASP A 669 -2.46 10.59 -42.09
N VAL A 670 -3.15 10.08 -41.07
CA VAL A 670 -2.59 9.15 -40.08
C VAL A 670 -3.16 7.73 -40.24
N SER A 671 -3.82 7.43 -41.37
CA SER A 671 -4.41 6.11 -41.63
C SER A 671 -3.37 5.00 -41.55
N ARG A 672 -2.18 5.24 -42.11
CA ARG A 672 -1.06 4.29 -42.06
C ARG A 672 -0.58 4.04 -40.62
N GLU A 673 -0.46 5.09 -39.81
CA GLU A 673 -0.05 5.00 -38.42
C GLU A 673 -1.10 4.26 -37.56
N ILE A 674 -2.39 4.41 -37.90
CA ILE A 674 -3.49 3.65 -37.28
C ILE A 674 -3.37 2.16 -37.63
N GLU A 675 -3.18 1.82 -38.91
CA GLU A 675 -3.00 0.44 -39.37
C GLU A 675 -1.76 -0.22 -38.74
N GLU A 676 -0.65 0.52 -38.69
CA GLU A 676 0.59 0.05 -38.06
C GLU A 676 0.36 -0.24 -36.57
N LEU A 677 -0.32 0.65 -35.83
CA LEU A 677 -0.68 0.40 -34.42
C LEU A 677 -1.69 -0.73 -34.22
N GLU A 678 -2.56 -0.99 -35.20
CA GLU A 678 -3.49 -2.12 -35.17
C GLU A 678 -2.75 -3.44 -35.35
N SER A 679 -1.84 -3.53 -36.33
CA SER A 679 -0.99 -4.69 -36.54
C SER A 679 -0.09 -5.01 -35.32
N LEU A 680 0.48 -3.98 -34.68
CA LEU A 680 1.31 -4.12 -33.48
C LEU A 680 0.50 -4.51 -32.24
N SER A 681 -0.83 -4.33 -32.25
CA SER A 681 -1.69 -4.72 -31.14
C SER A 681 -2.23 -6.14 -31.24
N GLU A 682 -2.10 -6.77 -32.41
CA GLU A 682 -2.50 -8.16 -32.69
C GLU A 682 -1.34 -9.16 -32.52
N GLN A 683 -0.10 -8.65 -32.42
CA GLN A 683 1.11 -9.40 -32.05
C GLN A 683 1.27 -9.43 -30.53
#